data_AF-A0A0W0FRL3-F1
#
_entry.id   AF-A0A0W0FRL3-F1
#
_cell.length_a   1.000
_cell.length_b   1.000
_cell.length_c   1.000
_cell.angle_alpha   90.00
_cell.angle_beta   90.00
_cell.angle_gamma   90.00
#
_symmetry.space_group_name_H-M   'P 1'
#
loop_
_entity.id
_entity.type
_entity.pdbx_description
1 polymer ?
#
loop_
_entity_poly.entity_id
_entity_poly.type
_entity_poly.pdbx_seq_one_letter_code
_entity_poly.pdbx_strand_id
1 'polypeptide(L)'
;MLAIVIEETVAGLTINIEGAQINYLTEPLQLLWQFTSDVGASHDSETRYPPPRCHEGTREDILKPLLDWIHGDSPLDRVLWLYGPADAGKSAIAQTISEAAQKQDMLAASFFFSQEDPKRDSPQYIFVSLAHQLAYSIPGLREPLEQTIRSNPRILQASLEGQLEKLILEPCRSLPRPRERPKTLVIDGMDKCGGSSAQRRVLGFFATALLEDIPFRIVLFSRPESHIREFFDGDAFSPFRRYLRCIALDDIFDPGPQIAAFLKSEFEETGINPPRGRTEVKWVERWIQTRLKKKNLWFDPDSKFIPLEGRRRVGIEADAVGMTSEAPKVYQNLLSFLIDHVSRDLPQRSRRALDRLCRFMSSLDVTSSLIESRGYRLCLLQMSTEFELDPLENRRLRDALRKDEEAIADLLNFAFEPDGDEFKEMLLDLQGENAQSCADLVQNIVDKCTAEQDEFKHNAQRLLVKLCETQEVLPSSLFMKGVECLDADPQFGDDRHKLARTVRRSAILWRTLKHPFVLPFLGIDSDSFPGLLSLVSPWMANGTILIHLEETGGQDVDLRLFETSQGLAYPHSKCIVHGDLRGSNILVDADGHVCIGDLGLSVFSDVTISTYSAHRAGAVRWMAPELHHPTRFGLKYSQRTFASDVYSFAYVCVELYTGRPPFGDEPIDAAVLSRVMDGERPTRPPKMRDWLWSIVEMCWNQERAERPIMSRVVEMVQSGCPGGELVPLDVDASAR
;
A
#
# COMPACT_ATOMS: atom_id res chain seq x y z
N MET A 1 -79.27 21.51 14.70
CA MET A 1 -77.98 21.92 15.29
C MET A 1 -77.03 22.21 14.14
N LEU A 2 -77.13 23.42 13.62
CA LEU A 2 -76.24 24.56 13.90
C LEU A 2 -74.99 24.49 13.02
N ALA A 3 -75.11 25.18 11.88
CA ALA A 3 -74.01 25.55 11.01
C ALA A 3 -72.97 26.35 11.80
N ILE A 4 -71.70 26.04 11.59
CA ILE A 4 -70.60 26.96 11.87
C ILE A 4 -69.88 27.15 10.54
N VAL A 5 -70.11 28.31 9.94
CA VAL A 5 -69.24 28.94 8.96
C VAL A 5 -68.04 29.49 9.74
N ILE A 6 -66.82 29.21 9.29
CA ILE A 6 -65.64 29.96 9.74
C ILE A 6 -64.93 30.49 8.49
N GLU A 7 -64.98 31.82 8.37
CA GLU A 7 -64.24 32.67 7.44
C GLU A 7 -62.73 32.68 7.76
N GLU A 8 -61.93 33.07 6.76
CA GLU A 8 -60.49 33.31 6.87
C GLU A 8 -60.13 34.19 8.08
N THR A 9 -59.22 33.73 8.95
CA THR A 9 -57.92 34.36 9.27
C THR A 9 -57.22 33.69 10.47
N VAL A 10 -55.96 33.30 10.27
CA VAL A 10 -54.86 33.11 11.24
C VAL A 10 -54.98 31.98 12.30
N ALA A 11 -53.93 31.13 12.30
CA ALA A 11 -53.44 30.20 13.33
C ALA A 11 -53.98 28.74 13.36
N GLY A 12 -53.17 27.85 12.80
CA GLY A 12 -52.82 26.56 13.43
C GLY A 12 -53.82 25.41 13.33
N LEU A 13 -53.65 24.53 12.33
CA LEU A 13 -54.27 23.20 12.29
C LEU A 13 -53.21 22.12 12.55
N THR A 14 -53.21 21.56 13.76
CA THR A 14 -52.36 20.42 14.16
C THR A 14 -53.23 19.16 14.20
N ILE A 15 -52.93 18.15 13.39
CA ILE A 15 -53.59 16.83 13.47
C ILE A 15 -52.59 15.82 14.04
N ASN A 16 -52.95 15.20 15.16
CA ASN A 16 -52.14 14.22 15.87
C ASN A 16 -52.41 12.82 15.30
N ILE A 17 -51.41 12.19 14.69
CA ILE A 17 -51.40 10.77 14.38
C ILE A 17 -50.03 10.22 14.82
N GLU A 18 -50.06 9.29 15.77
CA GLU A 18 -48.95 8.40 16.17
C GLU A 18 -47.55 9.02 16.19
N GLY A 19 -47.36 10.07 17.00
CA GLY A 19 -46.03 10.49 17.45
C GLY A 19 -45.18 11.32 16.49
N ALA A 20 -45.66 11.65 15.29
CA ALA A 20 -44.98 12.59 14.38
C ALA A 20 -45.89 13.77 14.03
N GLN A 21 -45.60 14.95 14.59
CA GLN A 21 -46.25 16.20 14.18
C GLN A 21 -45.78 16.58 12.77
N ILE A 22 -46.62 16.40 11.75
CA ILE A 22 -46.36 16.93 10.41
C ILE A 22 -47.34 18.08 10.15
N ASN A 23 -46.84 19.30 10.26
CA ASN A 23 -47.57 20.52 9.90
C ASN A 23 -47.65 20.64 8.37
N TYR A 24 -48.85 20.56 7.80
CA TYR A 24 -49.12 20.76 6.36
C TYR A 24 -48.88 22.20 5.87
N LEU A 25 -48.53 23.13 6.76
CA LEU A 25 -48.18 24.53 6.47
C LEU A 25 -46.67 24.80 6.55
N THR A 26 -45.83 23.76 6.72
CA THR A 26 -44.38 23.96 6.81
C THR A 26 -43.85 24.31 5.42
N GLU A 27 -43.21 25.48 5.29
CA GLU A 27 -42.54 25.87 4.04
C GLU A 27 -41.58 24.75 3.60
N PRO A 28 -41.51 24.37 2.30
CA PRO A 28 -40.74 23.21 1.86
C PRO A 28 -39.26 23.25 2.28
N LEU A 29 -38.64 24.43 2.29
CA LEU A 29 -37.28 24.60 2.78
C LEU A 29 -37.18 24.50 4.31
N GLN A 30 -38.22 24.86 5.05
CA GLN A 30 -38.27 24.67 6.50
C GLN A 30 -38.40 23.19 6.85
N LEU A 31 -39.15 22.41 6.06
CA LEU A 31 -39.19 20.96 6.19
C LEU A 31 -37.81 20.36 5.89
N LEU A 32 -37.16 20.80 4.82
CA LEU A 32 -35.82 20.36 4.46
C LEU A 32 -34.79 20.71 5.56
N TRP A 33 -34.91 21.89 6.16
CA TRP A 33 -34.10 22.31 7.31
C TRP A 33 -34.34 21.41 8.53
N GLN A 34 -35.59 21.07 8.87
CA GLN A 34 -35.89 20.17 9.99
C GLN A 34 -35.24 18.79 9.85
N PHE A 35 -35.10 18.28 8.63
CA PHE A 35 -34.44 16.99 8.36
C PHE A 35 -32.91 17.07 8.39
N THR A 36 -32.33 18.27 8.30
CA THR A 36 -30.88 18.46 8.11
C THR A 36 -30.23 19.21 9.27
N SER A 37 -31.00 19.90 10.12
CA SER A 37 -30.50 20.79 11.16
C SER A 37 -29.65 20.11 12.23
N ASP A 38 -29.86 18.81 12.46
CA ASP A 38 -29.12 18.02 13.45
C ASP A 38 -28.14 17.02 12.81
N VAL A 39 -27.93 17.08 11.49
CA VAL A 39 -26.94 16.25 10.79
C VAL A 39 -25.52 16.80 11.00
N GLY A 40 -25.35 18.13 11.03
CA GLY A 40 -24.06 18.77 11.31
C GLY A 40 -22.92 18.40 10.36
N ALA A 41 -23.23 18.17 9.07
CA ALA A 41 -22.27 17.72 8.06
C ALA A 41 -21.65 18.87 7.22
N SER A 42 -22.14 20.10 7.31
CA SER A 42 -21.58 21.23 6.56
C SER A 42 -20.24 21.69 7.13
N HIS A 43 -19.45 22.40 6.33
CA HIS A 43 -18.16 22.94 6.75
C HIS A 43 -18.25 23.93 7.93
N ASP A 44 -19.39 24.60 8.09
CA ASP A 44 -19.68 25.65 9.07
C ASP A 44 -20.51 25.16 10.27
N SER A 45 -20.64 23.83 10.45
CA SER A 45 -21.41 23.27 11.56
C SER A 45 -20.67 23.36 12.92
N GLU A 46 -21.38 23.74 13.97
CA GLU A 46 -20.87 23.82 15.35
C GLU A 46 -20.35 22.47 15.87
N THR A 47 -20.93 21.35 15.43
CA THR A 47 -20.47 20.00 15.82
C THR A 47 -19.05 19.69 15.33
N ARG A 48 -18.51 20.53 14.46
CA ARG A 48 -17.15 20.42 13.92
C ARG A 48 -16.20 21.43 14.55
N TYR A 49 -16.60 22.17 15.60
CA TYR A 49 -15.73 23.14 16.25
C TYR A 49 -14.76 22.48 17.26
N PRO A 50 -13.46 22.83 17.24
CA PRO A 50 -12.78 23.67 16.24
C PRO A 50 -12.58 22.91 14.92
N PRO A 51 -12.84 23.54 13.76
CA PRO A 51 -12.75 22.85 12.48
C PRO A 51 -11.28 22.54 12.15
N PRO A 52 -10.97 21.35 11.61
CA PRO A 52 -9.61 21.03 11.18
C PRO A 52 -9.27 21.91 9.98
N ARG A 53 -8.24 22.75 10.04
CA ARG A 53 -7.83 23.64 8.95
C ARG A 53 -6.36 23.45 8.62
N CYS A 54 -5.99 23.60 7.36
CA CYS A 54 -4.60 23.83 7.00
C CYS A 54 -4.14 25.17 7.58
N HIS A 55 -2.95 25.19 8.18
CA HIS A 55 -2.35 26.43 8.65
C HIS A 55 -1.96 27.30 7.46
N GLU A 56 -2.03 28.62 7.64
CA GLU A 56 -1.69 29.58 6.59
C GLU A 56 -0.25 29.36 6.10
N GLY A 57 -0.06 29.25 4.78
CA GLY A 57 1.24 28.94 4.17
C GLY A 57 1.67 27.46 4.22
N THR A 58 0.83 26.55 4.76
CA THR A 58 1.06 25.10 4.69
C THR A 58 0.23 24.48 3.56
N ARG A 59 0.75 23.40 2.94
CA ARG A 59 0.07 22.65 1.88
C ARG A 59 -0.29 23.47 0.64
N GLU A 60 0.41 24.57 0.40
CA GLU A 60 0.22 25.44 -0.77
C GLU A 60 0.41 24.70 -2.10
N ASP A 61 1.30 23.71 -2.11
CA ASP A 61 1.53 22.77 -3.20
C ASP A 61 0.30 21.95 -3.59
N ILE A 62 -0.66 21.78 -2.67
CA ILE A 62 -1.94 21.09 -2.91
C ILE A 62 -3.12 22.08 -2.97
N LEU A 63 -3.15 23.06 -2.07
CA LEU A 63 -4.20 24.08 -2.00
C LEU A 63 -4.24 24.92 -3.27
N LYS A 64 -3.08 25.29 -3.82
CA LYS A 64 -3.04 26.11 -5.04
C LYS A 64 -3.59 25.37 -6.26
N PRO A 65 -3.18 24.13 -6.60
CA PRO A 65 -3.83 23.36 -7.67
C PRO A 65 -5.33 23.15 -7.45
N LEU A 66 -5.77 22.93 -6.20
CA LEU A 66 -7.20 22.77 -5.89
C LEU A 66 -7.97 24.07 -6.10
N LEU A 67 -7.43 25.20 -5.64
CA LEU A 67 -8.03 26.52 -5.87
C LEU A 67 -8.02 26.86 -7.36
N ASP A 68 -6.92 26.64 -8.07
CA ASP A 68 -6.86 26.84 -9.53
C ASP A 68 -7.90 25.98 -10.26
N TRP A 69 -8.15 24.75 -9.78
CA TRP A 69 -9.21 23.87 -10.30
C TRP A 69 -10.62 24.39 -9.98
N ILE A 70 -10.86 24.90 -8.76
CA ILE A 70 -12.12 25.56 -8.38
C ILE A 70 -12.39 26.77 -9.29
N HIS A 71 -11.34 27.53 -9.62
CA HIS A 71 -11.39 28.66 -10.55
C HIS A 71 -11.26 28.25 -12.03
N GLY A 72 -11.15 26.97 -12.36
CA GLY A 72 -11.10 26.56 -13.77
C GLY A 72 -12.43 26.88 -14.46
N ASP A 73 -12.43 27.02 -15.79
CA ASP A 73 -13.67 27.06 -16.60
C ASP A 73 -13.76 25.86 -17.55
N SER A 74 -12.89 24.86 -17.37
CA SER A 74 -12.87 23.65 -18.20
C SER A 74 -14.20 22.88 -18.08
N PRO A 75 -14.84 22.55 -19.23
CA PRO A 75 -16.02 21.70 -19.24
C PRO A 75 -15.68 20.22 -19.06
N LEU A 76 -14.41 19.86 -19.26
CA LEU A 76 -13.87 18.50 -19.16
C LEU A 76 -13.25 18.19 -17.81
N ASP A 77 -13.21 19.12 -16.85
CA ASP A 77 -12.60 18.88 -15.53
C ASP A 77 -13.66 19.14 -14.47
N ARG A 78 -14.52 18.14 -14.21
CA ARG A 78 -15.78 18.28 -13.44
C ARG A 78 -15.76 17.58 -12.09
N VAL A 79 -14.99 16.51 -11.96
CA VAL A 79 -14.82 15.77 -10.71
C VAL A 79 -13.35 15.72 -10.36
N LEU A 80 -12.99 16.09 -9.13
CA LEU A 80 -11.65 15.93 -8.58
C LEU A 80 -11.71 14.94 -7.42
N TRP A 81 -10.89 13.91 -7.48
CA TRP A 81 -10.71 12.97 -6.38
C TRP A 81 -9.33 13.15 -5.77
N LEU A 82 -9.30 13.62 -4.53
CA LEU A 82 -8.09 13.74 -3.73
C LEU A 82 -8.07 12.60 -2.71
N TYR A 83 -7.07 11.74 -2.80
CA TYR A 83 -6.95 10.58 -1.93
C TYR A 83 -5.60 10.51 -1.24
N GLY A 84 -5.55 9.77 -0.14
CA GLY A 84 -4.34 9.51 0.62
C GLY A 84 -4.63 8.78 1.93
N PRO A 85 -3.61 8.42 2.71
CA PRO A 85 -3.76 7.58 3.90
C PRO A 85 -4.51 8.29 5.03
N ALA A 86 -4.85 7.53 6.08
CA ALA A 86 -5.33 8.10 7.34
C ALA A 86 -4.42 9.23 7.82
N ASP A 87 -4.99 10.27 8.44
CA ASP A 87 -4.24 11.40 9.02
C ASP A 87 -3.35 12.20 8.06
N ALA A 88 -3.43 11.96 6.76
CA ALA A 88 -2.81 12.79 5.73
C ALA A 88 -3.38 14.22 5.67
N GLY A 89 -4.30 14.61 6.57
CA GLY A 89 -4.90 15.94 6.68
C GLY A 89 -5.91 16.28 5.58
N LYS A 90 -6.51 15.27 4.93
CA LYS A 90 -7.57 15.43 3.91
C LYS A 90 -8.72 16.32 4.39
N SER A 91 -9.26 16.03 5.58
CA SER A 91 -10.34 16.82 6.17
C SER A 91 -9.94 18.27 6.46
N ALA A 92 -8.66 18.52 6.76
CA ALA A 92 -8.13 19.87 6.94
C ALA A 92 -8.06 20.64 5.61
N ILE A 93 -7.62 19.96 4.53
CA ILE A 93 -7.64 20.52 3.18
C ILE A 93 -9.08 20.80 2.76
N ALA A 94 -9.98 19.82 2.89
CA ALA A 94 -11.39 19.95 2.55
C ALA A 94 -12.06 21.12 3.28
N GLN A 95 -11.75 21.32 4.56
CA GLN A 95 -12.22 22.47 5.32
C GLN A 95 -11.66 23.79 4.77
N THR A 96 -10.35 23.89 4.59
CA THR A 96 -9.70 25.12 4.11
C THR A 96 -10.22 25.52 2.73
N ILE A 97 -10.39 24.57 1.81
CA ILE A 97 -10.95 24.89 0.48
C ILE A 97 -12.44 25.23 0.55
N SER A 98 -13.20 24.64 1.47
CA SER A 98 -14.63 24.98 1.64
C SER A 98 -14.78 26.44 2.09
N GLU A 99 -14.00 26.85 3.09
CA GLU A 99 -14.01 28.22 3.58
C GLU A 99 -13.48 29.22 2.55
N ALA A 100 -12.43 28.85 1.80
CA ALA A 100 -11.90 29.68 0.72
C ALA A 100 -12.93 29.87 -0.42
N ALA A 101 -13.56 28.78 -0.86
CA ALA A 101 -14.60 28.82 -1.88
C ALA A 101 -15.84 29.59 -1.41
N GLN A 102 -16.25 29.45 -0.14
CA GLN A 102 -17.38 30.21 0.41
C GLN A 102 -17.10 31.71 0.43
N LYS A 103 -15.89 32.13 0.85
CA LYS A 103 -15.46 33.54 0.84
C LYS A 103 -15.49 34.16 -0.56
N GLN A 104 -15.35 33.34 -1.60
CA GLN A 104 -15.33 33.74 -3.00
C GLN A 104 -16.69 33.53 -3.72
N ASP A 105 -17.74 33.17 -2.98
CA ASP A 105 -19.06 32.76 -3.51
C ASP A 105 -19.00 31.62 -4.55
N MET A 106 -17.95 30.80 -4.48
CA MET A 106 -17.74 29.64 -5.34
C MET A 106 -18.19 28.33 -4.69
N LEU A 107 -18.54 28.29 -3.40
CA LEU A 107 -19.03 27.07 -2.74
C LEU A 107 -20.52 26.84 -3.03
N ALA A 108 -20.85 25.69 -3.62
CA ALA A 108 -22.22 25.24 -3.84
C ALA A 108 -22.78 24.56 -2.58
N ALA A 109 -22.06 23.58 -2.05
CA ALA A 109 -22.44 22.87 -0.83
C ALA A 109 -21.24 22.08 -0.29
N SER A 110 -21.35 21.62 0.95
CA SER A 110 -20.33 20.82 1.62
C SER A 110 -20.96 19.70 2.44
N PHE A 111 -20.34 18.52 2.45
CA PHE A 111 -20.76 17.39 3.29
C PHE A 111 -19.54 16.62 3.82
N PHE A 112 -19.41 16.52 5.14
CA PHE A 112 -18.32 15.84 5.84
C PHE A 112 -18.86 14.61 6.55
N PHE A 113 -18.49 13.43 6.04
CA PHE A 113 -18.82 12.15 6.65
C PHE A 113 -18.04 11.92 7.96
N SER A 114 -18.66 11.21 8.90
CA SER A 114 -18.04 10.82 10.17
C SER A 114 -18.63 9.51 10.67
N GLN A 115 -17.78 8.51 10.91
CA GLN A 115 -18.18 7.22 11.52
C GLN A 115 -18.60 7.37 12.99
N GLU A 116 -18.24 8.48 13.65
CA GLU A 116 -18.62 8.76 15.04
C GLU A 116 -20.07 9.25 15.17
N ASP A 117 -20.71 9.60 14.05
CA ASP A 117 -22.06 10.15 14.02
C ASP A 117 -22.97 9.32 13.11
N PRO A 118 -24.05 8.71 13.64
CA PRO A 118 -24.92 7.83 12.86
C PRO A 118 -25.57 8.48 11.63
N LYS A 119 -25.77 9.81 11.64
CA LYS A 119 -26.34 10.56 10.51
C LYS A 119 -25.28 10.91 9.47
N ARG A 120 -24.05 11.16 9.92
CA ARG A 120 -22.90 11.43 9.02
C ARG A 120 -22.14 10.19 8.60
N ASP A 121 -22.47 9.02 9.10
CA ASP A 121 -22.03 7.73 8.54
C ASP A 121 -23.02 7.22 7.46
N SER A 122 -24.30 7.61 7.57
CA SER A 122 -25.34 7.14 6.67
C SER A 122 -25.42 7.93 5.35
N PRO A 123 -25.48 7.27 4.18
CA PRO A 123 -25.69 7.95 2.92
C PRO A 123 -27.06 8.62 2.82
N GLN A 124 -28.04 8.24 3.65
CA GLN A 124 -29.44 8.72 3.56
C GLN A 124 -29.58 10.24 3.72
N TYR A 125 -28.60 10.89 4.35
CA TYR A 125 -28.66 12.32 4.64
C TYR A 125 -27.87 13.18 3.64
N ILE A 126 -27.07 12.58 2.75
CA ILE A 126 -26.19 13.36 1.84
C ILE A 126 -27.02 14.24 0.91
N PHE A 127 -27.89 13.67 0.09
CA PHE A 127 -28.61 14.42 -0.95
C PHE A 127 -29.61 15.41 -0.38
N VAL A 128 -30.24 15.08 0.74
CA VAL A 128 -31.14 16.00 1.45
C VAL A 128 -30.37 17.21 1.99
N SER A 129 -29.19 16.98 2.59
CA SER A 129 -28.33 18.05 3.12
C SER A 129 -27.71 18.91 2.00
N LEU A 130 -27.36 18.30 0.87
CA LEU A 130 -26.86 19.00 -0.30
C LEU A 130 -27.97 19.83 -0.96
N ALA A 131 -29.17 19.28 -1.15
CA ALA A 131 -30.31 20.02 -1.69
C ALA A 131 -30.64 21.25 -0.86
N HIS A 132 -30.57 21.14 0.48
CA HIS A 132 -30.78 22.28 1.37
C HIS A 132 -29.77 23.40 1.11
N GLN A 133 -28.48 23.08 1.05
CA GLN A 133 -27.42 24.06 0.78
C GLN A 133 -27.53 24.65 -0.63
N LEU A 134 -27.80 23.81 -1.64
CA LEU A 134 -27.94 24.21 -3.04
C LEU A 134 -29.10 25.20 -3.28
N ALA A 135 -30.20 25.07 -2.55
CA ALA A 135 -31.33 26.01 -2.64
C ALA A 135 -30.97 27.46 -2.28
N TYR A 136 -29.92 27.66 -1.47
CA TYR A 136 -29.43 28.98 -1.09
C TYR A 136 -28.23 29.44 -1.92
N SER A 137 -27.30 28.54 -2.25
CA SER A 137 -26.08 28.88 -2.98
C SER A 137 -26.31 29.05 -4.48
N ILE A 138 -27.35 28.42 -5.04
CA ILE A 138 -27.75 28.52 -6.45
C ILE A 138 -29.24 28.89 -6.50
N PRO A 139 -29.58 30.21 -6.51
CA PRO A 139 -30.95 30.67 -6.37
C PRO A 139 -31.95 30.08 -7.37
N GLY A 140 -31.50 29.76 -8.59
CA GLY A 140 -32.34 29.14 -9.62
C GLY A 140 -32.83 27.72 -9.28
N LEU A 141 -32.18 27.01 -8.34
CA LEU A 141 -32.61 25.68 -7.89
C LEU A 141 -33.72 25.74 -6.83
N ARG A 142 -33.94 26.91 -6.22
CA ARG A 142 -34.85 27.05 -5.08
C ARG A 142 -36.29 26.70 -5.42
N GLU A 143 -36.85 27.32 -6.44
CA GLU A 143 -38.25 27.10 -6.84
C GLU A 143 -38.52 25.65 -7.29
N PRO A 144 -37.69 25.03 -8.16
CA PRO A 144 -37.84 23.61 -8.50
C PRO A 144 -37.76 22.66 -7.28
N LEU A 145 -36.87 22.94 -6.33
CA LEU A 145 -36.75 22.17 -5.09
C LEU A 145 -37.98 22.31 -4.21
N GLU A 146 -38.44 23.55 -3.99
CA GLU A 146 -39.65 23.83 -3.23
C GLU A 146 -40.88 23.15 -3.85
N GLN A 147 -41.01 23.17 -5.18
CA GLN A 147 -42.10 22.50 -5.88
C GLN A 147 -42.02 20.97 -5.73
N THR A 148 -40.83 20.39 -5.84
CA THR A 148 -40.61 18.95 -5.68
C THR A 148 -41.03 18.49 -4.28
N ILE A 149 -40.54 19.17 -3.24
CA ILE A 149 -40.85 18.84 -1.84
C ILE A 149 -42.32 19.10 -1.52
N ARG A 150 -42.91 20.20 -2.02
CA ARG A 150 -44.33 20.52 -1.84
C ARG A 150 -45.23 19.46 -2.47
N SER A 151 -44.85 18.94 -3.64
CA SER A 151 -45.60 17.89 -4.35
C SER A 151 -45.46 16.51 -3.70
N ASN A 152 -44.29 16.21 -3.13
CA ASN A 152 -44.02 14.93 -2.49
C ASN A 152 -43.06 15.08 -1.29
N PRO A 153 -43.57 15.42 -0.10
CA PRO A 153 -42.75 15.56 1.10
C PRO A 153 -42.00 14.27 1.51
N ARG A 154 -42.50 13.09 1.10
CA ARG A 154 -41.84 11.80 1.38
C ARG A 154 -40.52 11.62 0.62
N ILE A 155 -40.21 12.51 -0.33
CA ILE A 155 -38.94 12.45 -1.07
C ILE A 155 -37.72 12.52 -0.14
N LEU A 156 -37.85 13.18 1.01
CA LEU A 156 -36.80 13.30 2.03
C LEU A 156 -36.44 11.96 2.70
N GLN A 157 -37.27 10.93 2.53
CA GLN A 157 -37.08 9.58 3.04
C GLN A 157 -37.05 8.53 1.91
N ALA A 158 -37.01 8.98 0.65
CA ALA A 158 -36.94 8.08 -0.51
C ALA A 158 -35.57 7.39 -0.59
N SER A 159 -35.43 6.45 -1.52
CA SER A 159 -34.13 5.84 -1.83
C SER A 159 -33.11 6.88 -2.26
N LEU A 160 -31.83 6.58 -2.10
CA LEU A 160 -30.72 7.45 -2.54
C LEU A 160 -30.86 7.87 -4.00
N GLU A 161 -31.23 6.94 -4.87
CA GLU A 161 -31.41 7.17 -6.30
C GLU A 161 -32.61 8.11 -6.55
N GLY A 162 -33.70 7.95 -5.77
CA GLY A 162 -34.86 8.84 -5.84
C GLY A 162 -34.56 10.24 -5.33
N GLN A 163 -33.83 10.35 -4.22
CA GLN A 163 -33.36 11.63 -3.68
C GLN A 163 -32.44 12.33 -4.68
N LEU A 164 -31.47 11.61 -5.24
CA LEU A 164 -30.58 12.13 -6.25
C LEU A 164 -31.34 12.71 -7.45
N GLU A 165 -32.19 11.89 -8.07
CA GLU A 165 -32.88 12.26 -9.30
C GLU A 165 -33.80 13.47 -9.07
N LYS A 166 -34.60 13.44 -8.00
CA LYS A 166 -35.63 14.46 -7.74
C LYS A 166 -35.11 15.70 -7.04
N LEU A 167 -34.10 15.60 -6.18
CA LEU A 167 -33.60 16.73 -5.39
C LEU A 167 -32.36 17.38 -6.00
N ILE A 168 -31.62 16.70 -6.89
CA ILE A 168 -30.39 17.26 -7.46
C ILE A 168 -30.51 17.37 -8.98
N LEU A 169 -30.72 16.26 -9.69
CA LEU A 169 -30.60 16.24 -11.15
C LEU A 169 -31.76 16.95 -11.86
N GLU A 170 -33.02 16.64 -11.52
CA GLU A 170 -34.20 17.29 -12.12
C GLU A 170 -34.20 18.82 -11.91
N PRO A 171 -33.97 19.35 -10.69
CA PRO A 171 -33.80 20.79 -10.50
C PRO A 171 -32.67 21.41 -11.34
N CYS A 172 -31.56 20.70 -11.54
CA CYS A 172 -30.48 21.20 -12.40
C CYS A 172 -30.91 21.28 -13.88
N ARG A 173 -31.71 20.31 -14.37
CA ARG A 173 -32.18 20.30 -15.77
C ARG A 173 -33.15 21.44 -16.09
N SER A 174 -33.87 21.97 -15.10
CA SER A 174 -34.81 23.08 -15.29
C SER A 174 -34.14 24.46 -15.33
N LEU A 175 -32.84 24.55 -15.00
CA LEU A 175 -32.11 25.81 -15.05
C LEU A 175 -31.94 26.34 -16.50
N PRO A 176 -32.11 27.65 -16.73
CA PRO A 176 -31.90 28.25 -18.03
C PRO A 176 -30.43 28.17 -18.47
N ARG A 177 -30.21 28.11 -19.79
CA ARG A 177 -28.89 28.18 -20.45
C ARG A 177 -28.72 29.55 -21.13
N PRO A 178 -27.50 30.12 -21.21
CA PRO A 178 -26.22 29.63 -20.69
C PRO A 178 -26.12 29.79 -19.17
N ARG A 179 -25.35 28.92 -18.53
CA ARG A 179 -25.19 28.93 -17.08
C ARG A 179 -24.09 29.89 -16.66
N GLU A 180 -24.25 30.41 -15.45
CA GLU A 180 -23.16 31.06 -14.72
C GLU A 180 -22.02 30.05 -14.45
N ARG A 181 -20.88 30.57 -14.03
CA ARG A 181 -19.69 29.77 -13.72
C ARG A 181 -20.03 28.68 -12.68
N PRO A 182 -19.56 27.43 -12.86
CA PRO A 182 -19.92 26.36 -11.96
C PRO A 182 -19.35 26.58 -10.56
N LYS A 183 -20.20 26.48 -9.53
CA LYS A 183 -19.78 26.47 -8.12
C LYS A 183 -19.17 25.10 -7.75
N THR A 184 -18.68 24.91 -6.53
CA THR A 184 -17.99 23.68 -6.09
C THR A 184 -18.76 22.98 -4.97
N LEU A 185 -18.98 21.68 -5.13
CA LEU A 185 -19.50 20.76 -4.14
C LEU A 185 -18.32 20.02 -3.48
N VAL A 186 -18.16 20.17 -2.16
CA VAL A 186 -17.07 19.52 -1.40
C VAL A 186 -17.61 18.35 -0.59
N ILE A 187 -17.04 17.16 -0.76
CA ILE A 187 -17.44 15.96 0.00
C ILE A 187 -16.19 15.34 0.63
N ASP A 188 -16.14 15.30 1.96
CA ASP A 188 -15.04 14.74 2.73
C ASP A 188 -15.42 13.45 3.43
N GLY A 189 -14.46 12.52 3.49
CA GLY A 189 -14.62 11.24 4.17
C GLY A 189 -15.51 10.25 3.43
N MET A 190 -15.42 10.15 2.09
CA MET A 190 -16.22 9.17 1.35
C MET A 190 -15.99 7.72 1.85
N ASP A 191 -14.79 7.42 2.36
CA ASP A 191 -14.41 6.17 3.04
C ASP A 191 -15.15 5.93 4.37
N LYS A 192 -15.75 6.97 4.94
CA LYS A 192 -16.48 6.94 6.22
C LYS A 192 -18.00 6.78 6.06
N CYS A 193 -18.48 6.44 4.86
CA CYS A 193 -19.91 6.32 4.57
C CYS A 193 -20.37 4.85 4.57
N GLY A 194 -21.05 4.38 5.62
CA GLY A 194 -22.04 3.28 5.60
C GLY A 194 -21.62 1.93 4.99
N GLY A 195 -20.32 1.70 4.80
CA GLY A 195 -19.71 0.52 4.16
C GLY A 195 -19.63 0.57 2.61
N SER A 196 -18.87 -0.37 2.04
CA SER A 196 -18.49 -0.38 0.60
C SER A 196 -19.66 -0.32 -0.39
N SER A 197 -20.80 -0.94 -0.08
CA SER A 197 -22.02 -0.88 -0.92
C SER A 197 -22.65 0.51 -0.93
N ALA A 198 -22.73 1.18 0.22
CA ALA A 198 -23.22 2.55 0.32
C ALA A 198 -22.28 3.51 -0.44
N GLN A 199 -20.97 3.32 -0.28
CA GLN A 199 -19.97 4.13 -0.97
C GLN A 199 -20.07 4.01 -2.49
N ARG A 200 -20.15 2.78 -3.03
CA ARG A 200 -20.33 2.55 -4.47
C ARG A 200 -21.63 3.19 -5.00
N ARG A 201 -22.71 3.18 -4.23
CA ARG A 201 -23.98 3.83 -4.62
C ARG A 201 -23.85 5.36 -4.69
N VAL A 202 -23.20 5.98 -3.70
CA VAL A 202 -22.94 7.43 -3.71
C VAL A 202 -21.92 7.80 -4.79
N LEU A 203 -20.94 6.95 -5.09
CA LEU A 203 -20.01 7.17 -6.20
C LEU A 203 -20.72 7.09 -7.56
N GLY A 204 -21.69 6.19 -7.70
CA GLY A 204 -22.57 6.08 -8.87
C GLY A 204 -23.36 7.37 -9.16
N PHE A 205 -23.67 8.17 -8.13
CA PHE A 205 -24.22 9.51 -8.33
C PHE A 205 -23.27 10.37 -9.16
N PHE A 206 -21.99 10.44 -8.80
CA PHE A 206 -21.04 11.32 -9.50
C PHE A 206 -20.90 10.93 -10.97
N ALA A 207 -20.86 9.63 -11.27
CA ALA A 207 -20.88 9.14 -12.65
C ALA A 207 -22.13 9.59 -13.40
N THR A 208 -23.31 9.48 -12.77
CA THR A 208 -24.58 9.91 -13.37
C THR A 208 -24.63 11.42 -13.56
N ALA A 209 -24.14 12.20 -12.59
CA ALA A 209 -24.11 13.65 -12.64
C ALA A 209 -23.17 14.19 -13.73
N LEU A 210 -22.15 13.42 -14.12
CA LEU A 210 -21.25 13.75 -15.23
C LEU A 210 -21.91 13.63 -16.61
N LEU A 211 -22.95 12.82 -16.75
CA LEU A 211 -23.78 12.76 -17.97
C LEU A 211 -24.70 13.97 -18.10
N GLU A 212 -24.95 14.67 -17.00
CA GLU A 212 -25.86 15.79 -16.92
C GLU A 212 -25.11 17.12 -17.07
N ASP A 213 -25.83 18.12 -17.54
CA ASP A 213 -25.37 19.49 -17.38
C ASP A 213 -25.71 19.87 -15.94
N ILE A 214 -24.73 19.94 -15.03
CA ILE A 214 -24.90 20.40 -13.63
C ILE A 214 -24.19 21.76 -13.40
N PRO A 215 -24.73 22.66 -12.56
CA PRO A 215 -24.19 24.02 -12.34
C PRO A 215 -23.04 24.05 -11.32
N PHE A 216 -22.47 22.90 -10.98
CA PHE A 216 -21.38 22.79 -10.02
C PHE A 216 -20.40 21.67 -10.40
N ARG A 217 -19.17 21.78 -9.93
CA ARG A 217 -18.14 20.73 -9.94
C ARG A 217 -18.08 20.03 -8.60
N ILE A 218 -17.43 18.87 -8.54
CA ILE A 218 -17.43 18.02 -7.35
C ILE A 218 -15.99 17.68 -6.96
N VAL A 219 -15.62 17.93 -5.71
CA VAL A 219 -14.35 17.49 -5.14
C VAL A 219 -14.60 16.49 -4.01
N LEU A 220 -13.93 15.35 -4.09
CA LEU A 220 -14.09 14.21 -3.20
C LEU A 220 -12.78 13.96 -2.45
N PHE A 221 -12.88 13.80 -1.14
CA PHE A 221 -11.76 13.41 -0.29
C PHE A 221 -12.03 12.04 0.30
N SER A 222 -11.12 11.09 0.10
CA SER A 222 -11.26 9.76 0.68
C SER A 222 -9.94 9.04 0.90
N ARG A 223 -9.96 7.97 1.67
CA ARG A 223 -8.92 6.93 1.55
C ARG A 223 -9.08 6.20 0.21
N PRO A 224 -7.99 5.67 -0.36
CA PRO A 224 -8.06 4.97 -1.63
C PRO A 224 -8.38 3.48 -1.41
N GLU A 225 -9.49 3.20 -0.72
CA GLU A 225 -9.97 1.84 -0.47
C GLU A 225 -10.19 1.09 -1.79
N SER A 226 -9.99 -0.23 -1.80
CA SER A 226 -9.98 -1.04 -3.02
C SER A 226 -11.24 -0.84 -3.87
N HIS A 227 -12.43 -0.85 -3.28
CA HIS A 227 -13.69 -0.65 -4.00
C HIS A 227 -13.91 0.79 -4.50
N ILE A 228 -13.27 1.79 -3.89
CA ILE A 228 -13.30 3.19 -4.37
C ILE A 228 -12.36 3.32 -5.57
N ARG A 229 -11.14 2.76 -5.48
CA ARG A 229 -10.18 2.67 -6.61
C ARG A 229 -10.79 1.91 -7.79
N GLU A 230 -11.29 0.70 -7.56
CA GLU A 230 -11.98 -0.12 -8.56
C GLU A 230 -13.15 0.62 -9.22
N PHE A 231 -13.87 1.47 -8.49
CA PHE A 231 -14.95 2.25 -9.09
C PHE A 231 -14.40 3.25 -10.10
N PHE A 232 -13.38 4.03 -9.75
CA PHE A 232 -12.81 5.04 -10.64
C PHE A 232 -11.96 4.45 -11.77
N ASP A 233 -11.30 3.32 -11.53
CA ASP A 233 -10.43 2.62 -12.50
C ASP A 233 -11.18 1.59 -13.36
N GLY A 234 -12.35 1.13 -12.93
CA GLY A 234 -13.11 0.07 -13.57
C GLY A 234 -13.99 0.52 -14.74
N ASP A 235 -14.57 -0.47 -15.43
CA ASP A 235 -15.37 -0.28 -16.65
C ASP A 235 -16.57 0.66 -16.46
N ALA A 236 -17.14 0.71 -15.25
CA ALA A 236 -18.30 1.53 -14.94
C ALA A 236 -18.01 3.04 -15.03
N PHE A 237 -16.79 3.47 -14.70
CA PHE A 237 -16.39 4.88 -14.73
C PHE A 237 -15.46 5.23 -15.89
N SER A 238 -14.90 4.23 -16.59
CA SER A 238 -14.04 4.38 -17.76
C SER A 238 -14.55 5.41 -18.81
N PRO A 239 -15.85 5.45 -19.19
CA PRO A 239 -16.36 6.46 -20.13
C PRO A 239 -16.22 7.91 -19.64
N PHE A 240 -16.16 8.09 -18.31
CA PHE A 240 -16.12 9.37 -17.62
C PHE A 240 -14.73 9.79 -17.19
N ARG A 241 -13.70 8.96 -17.42
CA ARG A 241 -12.32 9.21 -16.97
C ARG A 241 -11.77 10.56 -17.41
N ARG A 242 -12.18 11.04 -18.59
CA ARG A 242 -11.80 12.38 -19.10
C ARG A 242 -12.29 13.54 -18.22
N TYR A 243 -13.30 13.32 -17.38
CA TYR A 243 -13.91 14.30 -16.48
C TYR A 243 -13.37 14.25 -15.05
N LEU A 244 -12.49 13.27 -14.75
CA LEU A 244 -11.94 13.00 -13.44
C LEU A 244 -10.48 13.43 -13.37
N ARG A 245 -10.16 14.22 -12.36
CA ARG A 245 -8.79 14.55 -11.97
C ARG A 245 -8.45 13.88 -10.64
N CYS A 246 -7.38 13.11 -10.61
CA CYS A 246 -6.93 12.43 -9.39
C CYS A 246 -5.69 13.13 -8.80
N ILE A 247 -5.69 13.35 -7.49
CA ILE A 247 -4.53 13.87 -6.74
C ILE A 247 -4.24 12.92 -5.59
N ALA A 248 -3.09 12.24 -5.65
CA ALA A 248 -2.59 11.44 -4.53
C ALA A 248 -1.82 12.34 -3.55
N LEU A 249 -2.11 12.24 -2.26
CA LEU A 249 -1.31 12.88 -1.20
C LEU A 249 0.00 12.16 -0.91
N ASP A 250 0.34 11.11 -1.68
CA ASP A 250 1.39 10.14 -1.35
C ASP A 250 2.66 10.38 -2.17
N ASP A 251 2.54 11.01 -3.36
CA ASP A 251 3.64 11.22 -4.32
C ASP A 251 4.35 12.58 -4.19
N ILE A 252 3.88 13.49 -3.33
CA ILE A 252 4.41 14.87 -3.18
C ILE A 252 4.80 15.18 -1.72
N PHE A 253 4.54 14.26 -0.80
CA PHE A 253 4.58 14.56 0.63
C PHE A 253 5.95 14.37 1.26
N ASP A 254 6.67 15.48 1.43
CA ASP A 254 7.70 15.64 2.45
C ASP A 254 7.05 16.26 3.72
N PRO A 255 6.79 15.50 4.79
CA PRO A 255 6.22 16.03 6.03
C PRO A 255 7.12 17.06 6.73
N GLY A 256 8.43 17.09 6.42
CA GLY A 256 9.43 17.93 7.09
C GLY A 256 9.14 19.43 6.98
N PRO A 257 9.04 20.00 5.76
CA PRO A 257 8.73 21.41 5.54
C PRO A 257 7.39 21.85 6.14
N GLN A 258 6.41 20.94 6.25
CA GLN A 258 5.08 21.26 6.77
C GLN A 258 5.04 21.30 8.30
N ILE A 259 5.76 20.40 8.98
CA ILE A 259 5.97 20.47 10.44
C ILE A 259 6.77 21.74 10.79
N ALA A 260 7.80 22.07 10.01
CA ALA A 260 8.58 23.29 10.17
C ALA A 260 7.72 24.56 9.95
N ALA A 261 6.86 24.57 8.94
CA ALA A 261 5.94 25.67 8.65
C ALA A 261 4.82 25.82 9.68
N PHE A 262 4.25 24.72 10.20
CA PHE A 262 3.29 24.74 11.31
C PHE A 262 3.91 25.31 12.58
N LEU A 263 5.12 24.84 12.93
CA LEU A 263 5.86 25.36 14.08
C LEU A 263 6.18 26.85 13.89
N LYS A 264 6.63 27.26 12.70
CA LYS A 264 6.93 28.65 12.34
C LYS A 264 5.69 29.55 12.34
N SER A 265 4.55 29.07 11.85
CA SER A 265 3.23 29.74 11.86
C SER A 265 2.71 29.97 13.27
N GLU A 266 2.78 28.97 14.16
CA GLU A 266 2.45 29.13 15.59
C GLU A 266 3.38 30.15 16.29
N PHE A 267 4.64 30.24 15.86
CA PHE A 267 5.59 31.25 16.33
C PHE A 267 5.29 32.67 15.78
N GLU A 268 4.84 32.78 14.52
CA GLU A 268 4.49 34.05 13.86
C GLU A 268 3.12 34.61 14.31
N GLU A 269 2.07 33.79 14.44
CA GLU A 269 0.73 34.19 14.94
C GLU A 269 0.76 34.71 16.37
N THR A 270 1.74 34.26 17.16
CA THR A 270 1.94 34.75 18.51
C THR A 270 2.75 36.04 18.59
N GLY A 271 3.07 36.63 17.42
CA GLY A 271 3.69 37.93 17.27
C GLY A 271 5.21 37.90 17.42
N ILE A 272 5.85 36.73 17.27
CA ILE A 272 7.30 36.65 17.40
C ILE A 272 7.96 36.03 16.17
N ASN A 273 8.56 36.92 15.40
CA ASN A 273 9.58 36.54 14.44
C ASN A 273 10.85 36.07 15.16
N PRO A 274 11.47 34.95 14.73
CA PRO A 274 12.82 34.63 15.16
C PRO A 274 13.75 35.77 14.72
N PRO A 275 14.51 36.40 15.64
CA PRO A 275 15.42 37.45 15.24
C PRO A 275 16.51 36.83 14.36
N ARG A 276 16.75 37.42 13.19
CA ARG A 276 17.86 37.03 12.33
C ARG A 276 19.15 37.10 13.14
N GLY A 277 19.78 35.94 13.32
CA GLY A 277 21.07 35.80 13.95
C GLY A 277 21.06 36.08 15.45
N ARG A 278 20.57 35.12 16.23
CA ARG A 278 21.25 34.51 17.39
C ARG A 278 20.26 33.64 18.17
N THR A 279 20.66 32.39 18.36
CA THR A 279 20.18 31.46 19.39
C THR A 279 20.04 32.17 20.74
N GLU A 280 18.88 32.09 21.40
CA GLU A 280 18.74 31.95 22.88
C GLU A 280 17.30 32.15 23.39
N VAL A 281 16.68 31.05 23.84
CA VAL A 281 15.84 30.78 25.03
C VAL A 281 15.05 31.93 25.72
N LYS A 282 15.59 33.15 25.86
CA LYS A 282 14.94 34.29 26.55
C LYS A 282 13.67 34.78 25.85
N TRP A 283 13.55 34.52 24.56
CA TRP A 283 12.36 34.87 23.80
C TRP A 283 11.14 34.04 24.24
N VAL A 284 11.30 32.72 24.37
CA VAL A 284 10.26 31.77 24.80
C VAL A 284 9.74 32.13 26.19
N GLU A 285 10.63 32.58 27.08
CA GLU A 285 10.30 32.96 28.45
C GLU A 285 9.38 34.19 28.53
N ARG A 286 9.61 35.20 27.68
CA ARG A 286 8.80 36.43 27.61
C ARG A 286 7.43 36.19 26.98
N TRP A 287 7.33 35.22 26.05
CA TRP A 287 6.08 34.73 25.45
C TRP A 287 5.17 34.05 26.48
N ILE A 288 5.73 33.18 27.32
CA ILE A 288 5.00 32.47 28.38
C ILE A 288 4.41 33.45 29.40
N GLN A 289 5.19 34.44 29.84
CA GLN A 289 4.75 35.44 30.84
C GLN A 289 3.58 36.31 30.34
N THR A 290 3.54 36.61 29.04
CA THR A 290 2.48 37.43 28.44
C THR A 290 1.16 36.66 28.31
N ARG A 291 1.20 35.34 28.03
CA ARG A 291 0.00 34.48 28.00
C ARG A 291 -0.58 34.19 29.39
N LEU A 292 0.24 34.16 30.44
CA LEU A 292 -0.22 34.03 31.83
C LEU A 292 -1.04 35.26 32.26
N LYS A 293 -0.61 36.45 31.85
CA LYS A 293 -1.32 37.72 32.10
C LYS A 293 -2.67 37.80 31.37
N LYS A 294 -2.75 37.34 30.11
CA LYS A 294 -4.01 37.31 29.31
C LYS A 294 -5.07 36.32 29.83
N LYS A 295 -4.65 35.27 30.55
CA LYS A 295 -5.57 34.29 31.16
C LYS A 295 -5.90 34.57 32.63
N ASN A 296 -5.56 35.77 33.14
CA ASN A 296 -5.81 36.18 34.51
C ASN A 296 -5.23 35.22 35.57
N LEU A 297 -4.10 34.57 35.26
CA LEU A 297 -3.43 33.64 36.16
C LEU A 297 -2.17 34.29 36.73
N TRP A 298 -2.12 34.40 38.05
CA TRP A 298 -0.94 34.74 38.84
C TRP A 298 -0.45 33.52 39.61
N PHE A 299 0.86 33.43 39.83
CA PHE A 299 1.47 32.40 40.67
C PHE A 299 2.40 33.04 41.69
N ASP A 300 2.19 32.68 42.96
CA ASP A 300 3.00 33.03 44.13
C ASP A 300 4.02 31.89 44.35
N PRO A 301 5.35 32.15 44.39
CA PRO A 301 6.36 31.10 44.38
C PRO A 301 6.46 30.25 45.66
N ASP A 302 5.82 30.62 46.78
CA ASP A 302 6.23 30.11 48.11
C ASP A 302 5.26 29.18 48.87
N SER A 303 4.20 28.66 48.25
CA SER A 303 3.24 27.80 48.96
C SER A 303 3.66 26.31 49.03
N LYS A 304 4.23 25.89 50.18
CA LYS A 304 4.44 24.48 50.57
C LYS A 304 3.18 23.90 51.24
N PHE A 305 2.73 22.71 50.82
CA PHE A 305 1.61 22.00 51.45
C PHE A 305 2.01 20.61 52.02
N ILE A 306 1.53 20.38 53.25
CA ILE A 306 1.62 19.19 54.12
C ILE A 306 0.54 18.15 53.70
N PRO A 307 0.71 16.83 53.96
CA PRO A 307 -0.17 15.79 53.47
C PRO A 307 -1.40 15.56 54.35
N LEU A 308 -2.51 15.15 53.74
CA LEU A 308 -3.67 14.57 54.42
C LEU A 308 -4.05 13.23 53.78
N GLU A 309 -4.30 12.25 54.66
CA GLU A 309 -4.47 10.83 54.38
C GLU A 309 -5.68 10.49 53.51
N GLY A 310 -5.54 9.37 52.77
CA GLY A 310 -6.70 8.65 52.21
C GLY A 310 -6.87 8.76 50.71
N ARG A 311 -5.89 8.28 49.93
CA ARG A 311 -6.05 7.48 48.68
C ARG A 311 -4.67 7.07 48.16
N ARG A 312 -4.55 5.81 47.74
CA ARG A 312 -3.31 5.10 47.41
C ARG A 312 -2.50 5.81 46.32
N ARG A 313 -1.16 5.77 46.47
CA ARG A 313 -0.17 5.95 45.41
C ARG A 313 -0.48 5.01 44.25
N VAL A 314 -0.48 5.54 43.02
CA VAL A 314 -0.26 4.74 41.81
C VAL A 314 1.12 5.11 41.29
N GLY A 315 2.06 4.23 41.59
CA GLY A 315 3.46 4.22 41.18
C GLY A 315 4.01 2.90 41.67
N ILE A 316 4.40 2.02 40.74
CA ILE A 316 4.93 0.69 41.05
C ILE A 316 6.42 0.85 41.38
N GLU A 317 6.79 0.39 42.58
CA GLU A 317 8.14 -0.02 42.94
C GLU A 317 8.46 -1.34 42.24
N ALA A 318 9.72 -1.46 41.80
CA ALA A 318 10.28 -2.70 41.29
C ALA A 318 10.27 -3.77 42.40
N ASP A 319 9.54 -4.86 42.17
CA ASP A 319 9.67 -6.08 42.94
C ASP A 319 10.01 -7.26 42.02
N ALA A 320 10.90 -8.10 42.53
CA ALA A 320 11.46 -9.26 41.88
C ALA A 320 10.35 -10.21 41.38
N VAL A 321 10.60 -10.81 40.20
CA VAL A 321 9.67 -11.61 39.38
C VAL A 321 8.74 -10.74 38.53
N GLY A 322 9.24 -10.21 37.39
CA GLY A 322 8.51 -9.20 36.62
C GLY A 322 8.69 -9.32 35.11
N MET A 323 7.92 -10.22 34.48
CA MET A 323 7.34 -9.93 33.18
C MET A 323 6.20 -8.93 33.39
N THR A 324 6.36 -7.66 33.00
CA THR A 324 5.21 -6.77 32.73
C THR A 324 5.57 -5.62 31.78
N SER A 325 4.92 -5.64 30.60
CA SER A 325 4.43 -4.48 29.85
C SER A 325 5.35 -3.25 29.67
N GLU A 326 6.50 -3.43 29.02
CA GLU A 326 7.30 -2.29 28.54
C GLU A 326 6.98 -2.01 27.07
N ALA A 327 6.75 -0.74 26.72
CA ALA A 327 6.61 -0.26 25.35
C ALA A 327 7.73 -0.79 24.43
N PRO A 328 7.48 -1.01 23.13
CA PRO A 328 8.48 -1.55 22.20
C PRO A 328 9.81 -0.78 22.25
N LYS A 329 10.93 -1.51 22.38
CA LYS A 329 12.30 -0.97 22.53
C LYS A 329 12.66 0.07 21.45
N VAL A 330 12.06 -0.10 20.26
CA VAL A 330 12.03 0.80 19.09
C VAL A 330 11.92 2.27 19.53
N TYR A 331 10.97 2.59 20.41
CA TYR A 331 10.73 3.96 20.85
C TYR A 331 11.67 4.49 21.92
N GLN A 332 12.12 3.61 22.83
CA GLN A 332 12.90 4.05 23.99
C GLN A 332 14.23 4.70 23.57
N ASN A 333 14.83 4.22 22.48
CA ASN A 333 16.09 4.73 21.95
C ASN A 333 15.94 6.13 21.30
N LEU A 334 14.88 6.33 20.53
CA LEU A 334 14.57 7.59 19.84
C LEU A 334 14.07 8.67 20.82
N LEU A 335 13.24 8.28 21.77
CA LEU A 335 12.75 9.14 22.85
C LEU A 335 13.90 9.58 23.77
N SER A 336 14.83 8.67 24.09
CA SER A 336 16.04 9.00 24.87
C SER A 336 16.94 10.01 24.16
N PHE A 337 17.09 9.90 22.82
CA PHE A 337 17.84 10.88 22.03
C PHE A 337 17.21 12.28 22.12
N LEU A 338 15.88 12.39 21.97
CA LEU A 338 15.14 13.65 22.08
C LEU A 338 15.21 14.23 23.51
N ILE A 339 15.09 13.39 24.53
CA ILE A 339 15.23 13.78 25.94
C ILE A 339 16.65 14.32 26.24
N ASP A 340 17.68 13.66 25.71
CA ASP A 340 19.08 14.03 25.93
C ASP A 340 19.52 15.28 25.15
N HIS A 341 18.93 15.55 23.98
CA HIS A 341 19.23 16.74 23.17
C HIS A 341 18.38 17.97 23.51
N VAL A 342 17.14 17.82 24.00
CA VAL A 342 16.20 18.95 24.17
C VAL A 342 16.33 19.68 25.53
N SER A 343 17.07 19.16 26.52
CA SER A 343 17.91 19.91 27.50
C SER A 343 17.94 19.31 28.90
N ARG A 344 19.11 19.44 29.54
CA ARG A 344 19.34 19.25 30.98
C ARG A 344 18.58 20.25 31.89
N ASP A 345 17.92 21.27 31.35
CA ASP A 345 17.17 22.29 32.12
C ASP A 345 15.76 22.59 31.55
N LEU A 346 14.94 21.56 31.33
CA LEU A 346 13.52 21.73 30.96
C LEU A 346 12.61 22.00 32.17
N PRO A 347 11.78 23.06 32.16
CA PRO A 347 10.75 23.30 33.17
C PRO A 347 9.68 22.20 33.21
N GLN A 348 9.04 22.04 34.37
CA GLN A 348 8.13 20.93 34.71
C GLN A 348 6.95 20.74 33.73
N ARG A 349 6.53 21.77 32.98
CA ARG A 349 5.45 21.69 31.98
C ARG A 349 5.90 21.07 30.65
N SER A 350 7.15 21.30 30.24
CA SER A 350 7.74 20.67 29.05
C SER A 350 8.03 19.20 29.33
N ARG A 351 8.44 18.84 30.55
CA ARG A 351 8.45 17.44 31.02
C ARG A 351 7.06 16.79 30.96
N ARG A 352 5.97 17.49 31.33
CA ARG A 352 4.60 16.94 31.23
C ARG A 352 4.09 16.80 29.79
N ALA A 353 4.63 17.57 28.85
CA ALA A 353 4.32 17.44 27.42
C ALA A 353 5.10 16.26 26.83
N LEU A 354 6.39 16.16 27.14
CA LEU A 354 7.19 14.98 26.84
C LEU A 354 6.58 13.73 27.48
N ASP A 355 6.25 13.70 28.77
CA ASP A 355 5.58 12.57 29.44
C ASP A 355 4.24 12.21 28.82
N ARG A 356 3.53 13.16 28.18
CA ARG A 356 2.28 12.87 27.47
C ARG A 356 2.57 12.21 26.13
N LEU A 357 3.59 12.68 25.42
CA LEU A 357 4.09 12.07 24.20
C LEU A 357 4.64 10.67 24.49
N CYS A 358 5.43 10.51 25.56
CA CYS A 358 5.92 9.22 26.06
C CYS A 358 4.76 8.27 26.39
N ARG A 359 3.71 8.73 27.07
CA ARG A 359 2.54 7.91 27.41
C ARG A 359 1.69 7.54 26.20
N PHE A 360 1.54 8.45 25.24
CA PHE A 360 0.87 8.19 23.97
C PHE A 360 1.63 7.14 23.16
N MET A 361 2.95 7.30 23.01
CA MET A 361 3.81 6.33 22.35
C MET A 361 3.87 4.97 23.08
N SER A 362 3.78 4.98 24.41
CA SER A 362 3.71 3.74 25.23
C SER A 362 2.34 3.07 25.21
N SER A 363 1.31 3.72 24.63
CA SER A 363 -0.04 3.17 24.51
C SER A 363 -0.32 2.53 23.14
N LEU A 364 0.63 2.60 22.21
CA LEU A 364 0.58 1.93 20.92
C LEU A 364 0.88 0.43 21.11
N ASP A 365 0.14 -0.44 20.44
CA ASP A 365 0.41 -1.89 20.46
C ASP A 365 1.66 -2.24 19.63
N VAL A 366 2.24 -3.42 19.86
CA VAL A 366 3.51 -3.86 19.23
C VAL A 366 3.43 -3.84 17.70
N THR A 367 2.25 -4.11 17.14
CA THR A 367 2.02 -4.25 15.70
C THR A 367 1.89 -2.91 15.00
N SER A 368 1.06 -2.00 15.54
CA SER A 368 0.96 -0.59 15.12
C SER A 368 2.34 0.07 15.23
N SER A 369 3.11 -0.33 16.25
CA SER A 369 4.42 0.22 16.49
C SER A 369 5.47 -0.14 15.44
N LEU A 370 5.44 -1.40 14.99
CA LEU A 370 6.31 -1.92 13.94
C LEU A 370 5.97 -1.26 12.59
N ILE A 371 4.68 -1.21 12.25
CA ILE A 371 4.14 -0.64 11.02
C ILE A 371 4.47 0.85 10.87
N GLU A 372 4.33 1.62 11.95
CA GLU A 372 4.54 3.07 11.93
C GLU A 372 6.02 3.49 12.11
N SER A 373 6.91 2.55 12.45
CA SER A 373 8.34 2.84 12.69
C SER A 373 9.04 3.56 11.53
N ARG A 374 8.72 3.22 10.28
CA ARG A 374 9.26 3.92 9.11
C ARG A 374 8.86 5.40 9.09
N GLY A 375 7.60 5.71 9.41
CA GLY A 375 7.11 7.09 9.51
C GLY A 375 7.83 7.87 10.60
N TYR A 376 8.10 7.22 11.73
CA TYR A 376 8.84 7.81 12.85
C TYR A 376 10.32 8.07 12.52
N ARG A 377 11.00 7.15 11.81
CA ARG A 377 12.39 7.34 11.34
C ARG A 377 12.53 8.50 10.35
N LEU A 378 11.59 8.60 9.42
CA LEU A 378 11.56 9.70 8.44
C LEU A 378 11.35 11.05 9.14
N CYS A 379 10.41 11.12 10.08
CA CYS A 379 10.18 12.30 10.89
C CYS A 379 11.44 12.72 11.68
N LEU A 380 12.18 11.76 12.23
CA LEU A 380 13.43 12.02 12.95
C LEU A 380 14.58 12.52 12.05
N LEU A 381 14.77 11.93 10.87
CA LEU A 381 15.76 12.37 9.89
C LEU A 381 15.46 13.80 9.40
N GLN A 382 14.18 14.12 9.22
CA GLN A 382 13.73 15.48 8.90
C GLN A 382 13.98 16.46 10.05
N MET A 383 13.63 16.08 11.29
CA MET A 383 13.94 16.89 12.48
C MET A 383 15.45 17.11 12.62
N SER A 384 16.29 16.12 12.34
CA SER A 384 17.75 16.27 12.41
C SER A 384 18.29 17.28 11.40
N THR A 385 17.71 17.32 10.20
CA THR A 385 18.05 18.29 9.15
C THR A 385 17.69 19.71 9.59
N GLU A 386 16.53 19.88 10.23
CA GLU A 386 16.05 21.16 10.80
C GLU A 386 16.87 21.63 12.03
N PHE A 387 17.46 20.71 12.79
CA PHE A 387 18.37 21.03 13.90
C PHE A 387 19.84 21.17 13.48
N GLU A 388 20.14 21.18 12.16
CA GLU A 388 21.50 21.17 11.59
C GLU A 388 22.38 20.02 12.13
N LEU A 389 21.74 18.91 12.52
CA LEU A 389 22.40 17.69 12.95
C LEU A 389 22.60 16.80 11.73
N ASP A 390 23.80 16.83 11.15
CA ASP A 390 24.13 15.91 10.05
C ASP A 390 23.99 14.45 10.54
N PRO A 391 23.11 13.63 9.94
CA PRO A 391 22.95 12.23 10.29
C PRO A 391 24.22 11.41 10.13
N LEU A 392 25.15 11.79 9.25
CA LEU A 392 26.43 11.10 9.04
C LEU A 392 27.48 11.51 10.09
N GLU A 393 27.41 12.72 10.64
CA GLU A 393 28.37 13.20 11.64
C GLU A 393 27.87 13.00 13.08
N ASN A 394 26.56 13.08 13.33
CA ASN A 394 25.98 12.98 14.67
C ASN A 394 25.93 11.52 15.14
N ARG A 395 26.93 11.13 15.94
CA ARG A 395 27.05 9.79 16.51
C ARG A 395 25.82 9.33 17.31
N ARG A 396 25.16 10.24 18.04
CA ARG A 396 24.02 9.89 18.92
C ARG A 396 22.75 9.61 18.12
N LEU A 397 22.53 10.36 17.04
CA LEU A 397 21.41 10.14 16.13
C LEU A 397 21.56 8.81 15.37
N ARG A 398 22.78 8.52 14.90
CA ARG A 398 23.11 7.22 14.29
C ARG A 398 22.94 6.07 15.27
N ASP A 399 23.40 6.23 16.51
CA ASP A 399 23.23 5.21 17.54
C ASP A 399 21.75 4.98 17.88
N ALA A 400 20.91 6.02 17.88
CA ALA A 400 19.47 5.88 18.12
C ALA A 400 18.76 5.17 16.96
N LEU A 401 19.04 5.56 15.70
CA LEU A 401 18.50 4.92 14.51
C LEU A 401 18.95 3.46 14.37
N ARG A 402 20.22 3.17 14.68
CA ARG A 402 20.77 1.81 14.65
C ARG A 402 20.12 0.90 15.70
N LYS A 403 19.98 1.38 16.94
CA LYS A 403 19.30 0.60 18.00
C LYS A 403 17.82 0.38 17.72
N ASP A 404 17.20 1.29 16.95
CA ASP A 404 15.84 1.13 16.48
C ASP A 404 15.73 0.04 15.40
N GLU A 405 16.71 -0.04 14.48
CA GLU A 405 16.82 -1.14 13.50
C GLU A 405 17.05 -2.49 14.19
N GLU A 406 17.92 -2.53 15.20
CA GLU A 406 18.16 -3.72 16.04
C GLU A 406 16.87 -4.18 16.74
N ALA A 407 16.10 -3.27 17.33
CA ALA A 407 14.86 -3.59 18.03
C ALA A 407 13.76 -4.15 17.10
N ILE A 408 13.66 -3.67 15.86
CA ILE A 408 12.70 -4.23 14.88
C ILE A 408 13.15 -5.62 14.42
N ALA A 409 14.45 -5.81 14.20
CA ALA A 409 14.99 -7.12 13.87
C ALA A 409 14.73 -8.13 15.00
N ASP A 410 14.90 -7.73 16.26
CA ASP A 410 14.59 -8.55 17.43
C ASP A 410 13.10 -8.91 17.54
N LEU A 411 12.20 -7.95 17.27
CA LEU A 411 10.74 -8.19 17.25
C LEU A 411 10.33 -9.15 16.13
N LEU A 412 10.93 -9.02 14.95
CA LEU A 412 10.70 -9.97 13.85
C LEU A 412 11.29 -11.34 14.16
N ASN A 413 12.46 -11.40 14.81
CA ASN A 413 13.06 -12.65 15.29
C ASN A 413 12.12 -13.37 16.27
N PHE A 414 11.50 -12.63 17.19
CA PHE A 414 10.50 -13.19 18.11
C PHE A 414 9.34 -13.84 17.36
N ALA A 415 8.89 -13.29 16.22
CA ALA A 415 7.84 -13.89 15.39
C ALA A 415 8.23 -15.27 14.79
N PHE A 416 9.52 -15.63 14.85
CA PHE A 416 10.04 -16.92 14.36
C PHE A 416 10.35 -17.90 15.49
N GLU A 417 10.29 -17.46 16.76
CA GLU A 417 10.44 -18.32 17.92
C GLU A 417 9.14 -19.10 18.23
N PRO A 418 9.21 -20.26 18.92
CA PRO A 418 8.04 -21.08 19.23
C PRO A 418 6.92 -20.34 19.99
N ASP A 419 7.29 -19.35 20.80
CA ASP A 419 6.36 -18.54 21.60
C ASP A 419 5.78 -17.34 20.81
N GLY A 420 6.24 -17.11 19.58
CA GLY A 420 5.87 -15.98 18.72
C GLY A 420 4.78 -16.27 17.69
N ASP A 421 4.21 -17.48 17.66
CA ASP A 421 3.23 -17.88 16.65
C ASP A 421 1.97 -16.99 16.65
N GLU A 422 1.49 -16.54 17.82
CA GLU A 422 0.36 -15.59 17.90
C GLU A 422 0.72 -14.23 17.27
N PHE A 423 1.95 -13.75 17.47
CA PHE A 423 2.42 -12.49 16.90
C PHE A 423 2.60 -12.60 15.38
N LYS A 424 3.10 -13.74 14.91
CA LYS A 424 3.23 -14.05 13.49
C LYS A 424 1.88 -14.10 12.78
N GLU A 425 0.87 -14.76 13.36
CA GLU A 425 -0.47 -14.79 12.79
C GLU A 425 -1.11 -13.39 12.81
N MET A 426 -0.87 -12.59 13.86
CA MET A 426 -1.30 -11.18 13.89
C MET A 426 -0.71 -10.34 12.75
N LEU A 427 0.57 -10.52 12.40
CA LEU A 427 1.19 -9.86 11.26
C LEU A 427 0.59 -10.31 9.93
N LEU A 428 0.22 -11.59 9.81
CA LEU A 428 -0.39 -12.15 8.61
C LEU A 428 -1.87 -11.73 8.44
N ASP A 429 -2.56 -11.40 9.53
CA ASP A 429 -3.96 -10.94 9.53
C ASP A 429 -4.10 -9.43 9.24
N LEU A 430 -3.00 -8.68 9.17
CA LEU A 430 -3.03 -7.27 8.79
C LEU A 430 -3.69 -7.08 7.42
N GLN A 431 -4.54 -6.06 7.26
CA GLN A 431 -5.21 -5.76 5.99
C GLN A 431 -4.92 -4.34 5.50
N GLY A 432 -5.07 -4.12 4.20
CA GLY A 432 -4.98 -2.79 3.59
C GLY A 432 -3.62 -2.11 3.79
N GLU A 433 -3.64 -0.84 4.22
CA GLU A 433 -2.43 -0.01 4.39
C GLU A 433 -1.45 -0.58 5.44
N ASN A 434 -1.96 -1.28 6.45
CA ASN A 434 -1.15 -1.92 7.49
C ASN A 434 -0.36 -3.11 6.92
N ALA A 435 -1.00 -3.92 6.07
CA ALA A 435 -0.34 -5.02 5.37
C ALA A 435 0.74 -4.49 4.41
N GLN A 436 0.41 -3.42 3.66
CA GLN A 436 1.35 -2.78 2.74
C GLN A 436 2.57 -2.21 3.47
N SER A 437 2.35 -1.50 4.56
CA SER A 437 3.43 -0.89 5.36
C SER A 437 4.30 -1.94 6.04
N CYS A 438 3.69 -3.03 6.51
CA CYS A 438 4.44 -4.19 7.03
C CYS A 438 5.28 -4.86 5.93
N ALA A 439 4.72 -5.03 4.72
CA ALA A 439 5.45 -5.61 3.59
C ALA A 439 6.65 -4.74 3.18
N ASP A 440 6.47 -3.42 3.10
CA ASP A 440 7.53 -2.45 2.83
C ASP A 440 8.63 -2.48 3.90
N LEU A 441 8.24 -2.58 5.18
CA LEU A 441 9.18 -2.62 6.30
C LEU A 441 10.02 -3.89 6.28
N VAL A 442 9.38 -5.05 6.14
CA VAL A 442 10.08 -6.34 6.08
C VAL A 442 11.00 -6.38 4.86
N GLN A 443 10.58 -5.86 3.70
CA GLN A 443 11.44 -5.74 2.52
C GLN A 443 12.68 -4.85 2.79
N ASN A 444 12.50 -3.69 3.45
CA ASN A 444 13.62 -2.80 3.78
C ASN A 444 14.67 -3.51 4.67
N ILE A 445 14.21 -4.32 5.61
CA ILE A 445 15.07 -5.08 6.52
C ILE A 445 15.81 -6.17 5.75
N VAL A 446 15.10 -6.93 4.92
CA VAL A 446 15.69 -7.97 4.06
C VAL A 446 16.78 -7.40 3.14
N ASP A 447 16.55 -6.21 2.58
CA ASP A 447 17.51 -5.52 1.71
C ASP A 447 18.79 -5.09 2.45
N LYS A 448 18.72 -4.87 3.77
CA LYS A 448 19.84 -4.44 4.62
C LYS A 448 20.56 -5.59 5.34
N CYS A 449 19.98 -6.79 5.41
CA CYS A 449 20.59 -7.94 6.08
C CYS A 449 21.92 -8.36 5.42
N THR A 450 22.93 -8.60 6.27
CA THR A 450 24.25 -9.10 5.87
C THR A 450 24.29 -10.63 5.80
N ALA A 451 25.35 -11.21 5.20
CA ALA A 451 25.52 -12.66 5.07
C ALA A 451 25.59 -13.41 6.42
N GLU A 452 25.98 -12.74 7.51
CA GLU A 452 25.99 -13.34 8.86
C GLU A 452 24.57 -13.55 9.43
N GLN A 453 23.54 -13.00 8.79
CA GLN A 453 22.14 -13.06 9.21
C GLN A 453 21.27 -13.88 8.26
N ASP A 454 21.84 -14.83 7.52
CA ASP A 454 21.14 -15.58 6.46
C ASP A 454 19.89 -16.32 6.96
N GLU A 455 19.90 -16.89 8.17
CA GLU A 455 18.73 -17.57 8.75
C GLU A 455 17.57 -16.58 9.04
N PHE A 456 17.88 -15.42 9.62
CA PHE A 456 16.90 -14.37 9.87
C PHE A 456 16.34 -13.80 8.56
N LYS A 457 17.23 -13.51 7.61
CA LYS A 457 16.88 -12.99 6.29
C LYS A 457 15.91 -13.93 5.58
N HIS A 458 16.18 -15.24 5.64
CA HIS A 458 15.31 -16.27 5.08
C HIS A 458 13.93 -16.32 5.75
N ASN A 459 13.88 -16.26 7.08
CA ASN A 459 12.62 -16.25 7.82
C ASN A 459 11.79 -14.97 7.54
N ALA A 460 12.45 -13.81 7.47
CA ALA A 460 11.83 -12.55 7.09
C ALA A 460 11.27 -12.58 5.66
N GLN A 461 12.00 -13.15 4.70
CA GLN A 461 11.50 -13.34 3.33
C GLN A 461 10.31 -14.30 3.28
N ARG A 462 10.31 -15.38 4.07
CA ARG A 462 9.16 -16.30 4.18
C ARG A 462 7.91 -15.58 4.70
N LEU A 463 8.07 -14.78 5.75
CA LEU A 463 6.98 -13.96 6.28
C LEU A 463 6.46 -12.99 5.22
N LEU A 464 7.36 -12.32 4.50
CA LEU A 464 7.00 -11.39 3.43
C LEU A 464 6.22 -12.06 2.31
N VAL A 465 6.66 -13.22 1.82
CA VAL A 465 5.94 -13.98 0.78
C VAL A 465 4.55 -14.37 1.28
N LYS A 466 4.44 -14.93 2.50
CA LYS A 466 3.15 -15.35 3.06
C LYS A 466 2.20 -14.15 3.24
N LEU A 467 2.71 -13.01 3.73
CA LEU A 467 1.98 -11.76 3.88
C LEU A 467 1.45 -11.25 2.53
N CYS A 468 2.32 -11.13 1.52
CA CYS A 468 1.97 -10.67 0.18
C CYS A 468 0.98 -11.61 -0.55
N GLU A 469 1.09 -12.93 -0.36
CA GLU A 469 0.16 -13.90 -0.94
C GLU A 469 -1.22 -13.90 -0.26
N THR A 470 -1.26 -13.62 1.05
CA THR A 470 -2.49 -13.64 1.85
C THR A 470 -3.27 -12.34 1.72
N GLN A 471 -2.56 -11.21 1.77
CA GLN A 471 -3.15 -9.88 1.80
C GLN A 471 -3.15 -9.19 0.43
N GLU A 472 -2.67 -9.88 -0.61
CA GLU A 472 -2.67 -9.41 -1.99
C GLU A 472 -1.85 -8.12 -2.24
N VAL A 473 -0.92 -7.80 -1.32
CA VAL A 473 -0.01 -6.65 -1.38
C VAL A 473 1.36 -7.02 -1.95
N LEU A 474 2.13 -6.03 -2.42
CA LEU A 474 3.53 -6.17 -2.85
C LEU A 474 4.35 -4.99 -2.32
N PRO A 475 5.61 -5.17 -1.90
CA PRO A 475 6.44 -4.06 -1.46
C PRO A 475 6.54 -2.96 -2.53
N SER A 476 6.31 -1.72 -2.12
CA SER A 476 6.28 -0.55 -3.02
C SER A 476 7.62 -0.34 -3.72
N SER A 477 8.72 -0.79 -3.10
CA SER A 477 10.07 -0.72 -3.67
C SER A 477 10.29 -1.62 -4.89
N LEU A 478 9.37 -2.55 -5.18
CA LEU A 478 9.45 -3.38 -6.38
C LEU A 478 8.88 -2.68 -7.62
N PHE A 479 8.03 -1.66 -7.45
CA PHE A 479 7.40 -0.97 -8.58
C PHE A 479 8.35 0.05 -9.21
N MET A 480 8.41 0.03 -10.54
CA MET A 480 9.22 0.98 -11.31
C MET A 480 8.33 2.06 -11.91
N LYS A 481 8.87 3.27 -12.06
CA LYS A 481 8.23 4.38 -12.77
C LYS A 481 8.93 4.61 -14.11
N GLY A 482 8.18 5.07 -15.11
CA GLY A 482 8.74 5.51 -16.41
C GLY A 482 9.07 4.39 -17.39
N VAL A 483 8.34 3.27 -17.36
CA VAL A 483 8.45 2.20 -18.36
C VAL A 483 7.74 2.64 -19.65
N GLU A 484 8.46 2.63 -20.77
CA GLU A 484 7.92 2.93 -22.09
C GLU A 484 7.78 1.64 -22.91
N CYS A 485 6.58 1.37 -23.43
CA CYS A 485 6.31 0.21 -24.27
C CYS A 485 6.68 0.50 -25.74
N LEU A 486 7.64 -0.25 -26.29
CA LEU A 486 8.13 -0.06 -27.67
C LEU A 486 7.36 -0.90 -28.71
N ASP A 487 6.75 -2.02 -28.30
CA ASP A 487 5.97 -2.91 -29.17
C ASP A 487 4.60 -3.22 -28.57
N ALA A 488 3.53 -2.78 -29.24
CA ALA A 488 2.16 -2.75 -28.72
C ALA A 488 1.30 -3.98 -29.07
N ASP A 489 1.89 -5.09 -29.49
CA ASP A 489 1.13 -6.31 -29.86
C ASP A 489 1.41 -7.49 -28.89
N PRO A 490 0.96 -7.39 -27.63
CA PRO A 490 1.12 -8.46 -26.64
C PRO A 490 0.22 -9.66 -26.95
N GLN A 491 0.82 -10.85 -27.02
CA GLN A 491 0.06 -12.11 -27.04
C GLN A 491 -0.23 -12.56 -25.61
N PHE A 492 -1.50 -12.53 -25.20
CA PHE A 492 -1.92 -12.96 -23.86
C PHE A 492 -2.45 -14.40 -23.86
N GLY A 493 -1.99 -15.21 -22.90
CA GLY A 493 -2.58 -16.51 -22.56
C GLY A 493 -3.82 -16.37 -21.64
N ASP A 494 -4.74 -17.32 -21.71
CA ASP A 494 -6.13 -17.21 -21.21
C ASP A 494 -6.34 -17.39 -19.68
N ASP A 495 -5.29 -17.32 -18.85
CA ASP A 495 -5.34 -17.69 -17.42
C ASP A 495 -5.04 -16.51 -16.47
N ARG A 496 -5.93 -15.49 -16.44
CA ARG A 496 -5.68 -14.21 -15.74
C ARG A 496 -5.73 -14.29 -14.20
N HIS A 497 -6.54 -15.17 -13.61
CA HIS A 497 -6.76 -15.19 -12.15
C HIS A 497 -5.78 -16.07 -11.36
N LYS A 498 -5.17 -17.09 -11.98
CA LYS A 498 -4.15 -17.96 -11.34
C LYS A 498 -2.74 -17.35 -11.37
N LEU A 499 -2.52 -16.36 -12.24
CA LEU A 499 -1.23 -15.74 -12.46
C LEU A 499 -0.83 -14.76 -11.33
N ALA A 500 -1.80 -14.10 -10.70
CA ALA A 500 -1.55 -13.05 -9.71
C ALA A 500 -0.77 -13.52 -8.45
N ARG A 501 -1.16 -14.63 -7.82
CA ARG A 501 -0.45 -15.14 -6.62
C ARG A 501 0.97 -15.59 -6.96
N THR A 502 1.12 -16.23 -8.11
CA THR A 502 2.40 -16.74 -8.61
C THR A 502 3.37 -15.60 -8.91
N VAL A 503 2.89 -14.54 -9.58
CA VAL A 503 3.67 -13.33 -9.89
C VAL A 503 4.18 -12.64 -8.62
N ARG A 504 3.35 -12.54 -7.58
CA ARG A 504 3.75 -11.90 -6.30
C ARG A 504 4.93 -12.62 -5.64
N ARG A 505 4.82 -13.94 -5.49
CA ARG A 505 5.89 -14.77 -4.93
C ARG A 505 7.15 -14.71 -5.79
N SER A 506 7.00 -14.85 -7.11
CA SER A 506 8.13 -14.79 -8.03
C SER A 506 8.86 -13.45 -7.95
N ALA A 507 8.15 -12.31 -7.87
CA ALA A 507 8.78 -11.00 -7.73
C ALA A 507 9.63 -10.87 -6.46
N ILE A 508 9.10 -11.33 -5.32
CA ILE A 508 9.81 -11.25 -4.02
C ILE A 508 11.06 -12.14 -4.02
N LEU A 509 10.94 -13.39 -4.49
CA LEU A 509 12.10 -14.30 -4.56
C LEU A 509 13.14 -13.81 -5.56
N TRP A 510 12.69 -13.40 -6.75
CA TRP A 510 13.56 -12.95 -7.83
C TRP A 510 14.37 -11.70 -7.45
N ARG A 511 13.77 -10.76 -6.70
CA ARG A 511 14.46 -9.57 -6.17
C ARG A 511 15.71 -9.89 -5.34
N THR A 512 15.72 -11.04 -4.67
CA THR A 512 16.81 -11.43 -3.76
C THR A 512 17.99 -12.10 -4.47
N LEU A 513 17.78 -12.51 -5.73
CA LEU A 513 18.77 -13.24 -6.49
C LEU A 513 19.62 -12.27 -7.31
N LYS A 514 20.92 -12.24 -7.03
CA LYS A 514 21.90 -11.44 -7.74
C LYS A 514 23.10 -12.31 -8.08
N HIS A 515 23.19 -12.74 -9.33
CA HIS A 515 24.29 -13.57 -9.80
C HIS A 515 24.41 -13.42 -11.33
N PRO A 516 25.62 -13.40 -11.92
CA PRO A 516 25.81 -13.18 -13.36
C PRO A 516 25.03 -14.15 -14.27
N PHE A 517 24.83 -15.40 -13.82
CA PHE A 517 24.10 -16.42 -14.59
C PHE A 517 22.64 -16.62 -14.16
N VAL A 518 22.08 -15.67 -13.41
CA VAL A 518 20.65 -15.59 -13.08
C VAL A 518 20.11 -14.30 -13.65
N LEU A 519 19.00 -14.36 -14.39
CA LEU A 519 18.42 -13.19 -15.04
C LEU A 519 18.15 -12.09 -14.00
N PRO A 520 18.59 -10.84 -14.19
CA PRO A 520 18.32 -9.79 -13.21
C PRO A 520 16.85 -9.38 -13.18
N PHE A 521 16.34 -9.10 -11.98
CA PHE A 521 15.02 -8.49 -11.79
C PHE A 521 15.15 -6.97 -11.63
N LEU A 522 14.57 -6.22 -12.57
CA LEU A 522 14.57 -4.76 -12.53
C LEU A 522 13.43 -4.24 -11.63
N GLY A 523 12.24 -4.82 -11.77
CA GLY A 523 11.07 -4.47 -10.96
C GLY A 523 9.76 -4.86 -11.62
N ILE A 524 8.69 -4.26 -11.14
CA ILE A 524 7.31 -4.50 -11.58
C ILE A 524 6.81 -3.24 -12.30
N ASP A 525 6.23 -3.45 -13.46
CA ASP A 525 5.43 -2.45 -14.15
C ASP A 525 3.94 -2.78 -14.00
N SER A 526 3.17 -1.80 -13.56
CA SER A 526 1.71 -1.85 -13.45
C SER A 526 1.00 -0.97 -14.47
N ASP A 527 1.76 -0.15 -15.21
CA ASP A 527 1.21 1.00 -15.93
C ASP A 527 1.10 0.73 -17.43
N SER A 528 2.07 0.01 -18.02
CA SER A 528 2.06 -0.22 -19.48
C SER A 528 0.93 -1.15 -19.94
N PHE A 529 0.49 -2.07 -19.07
CA PHE A 529 -0.57 -3.04 -19.38
C PHE A 529 -1.66 -3.01 -18.30
N PRO A 530 -2.69 -2.15 -18.44
CA PRO A 530 -3.72 -1.99 -17.44
C PRO A 530 -4.39 -3.31 -17.03
N GLY A 531 -4.40 -3.59 -15.73
CA GLY A 531 -4.97 -4.82 -15.16
C GLY A 531 -4.01 -6.02 -15.14
N LEU A 532 -2.76 -5.87 -15.58
CA LEU A 532 -1.73 -6.90 -15.53
C LEU A 532 -0.46 -6.38 -14.84
N LEU A 533 0.07 -7.18 -13.91
CA LEU A 533 1.41 -6.94 -13.34
C LEU A 533 2.45 -7.55 -14.28
N SER A 534 3.40 -6.73 -14.72
CA SER A 534 4.46 -7.13 -15.63
C SER A 534 5.79 -7.19 -14.89
N LEU A 535 6.48 -8.33 -14.93
CA LEU A 535 7.81 -8.49 -14.36
C LEU A 535 8.85 -8.01 -15.38
N VAL A 536 9.73 -7.10 -14.96
CA VAL A 536 10.69 -6.43 -15.84
C VAL A 536 12.10 -6.97 -15.59
N SER A 537 12.80 -7.28 -16.68
CA SER A 537 14.19 -7.75 -16.69
C SER A 537 14.95 -7.13 -17.87
N PRO A 538 16.30 -7.16 -17.89
CA PRO A 538 17.06 -6.74 -19.05
C PRO A 538 16.74 -7.61 -20.27
N TRP A 539 16.77 -7.01 -21.47
CA TRP A 539 16.55 -7.74 -22.71
C TRP A 539 17.72 -8.68 -23.03
N MET A 540 17.39 -9.94 -23.33
CA MET A 540 18.36 -10.98 -23.66
C MET A 540 18.47 -11.08 -25.20
N ALA A 541 19.46 -10.39 -25.76
CA ALA A 541 19.56 -10.14 -27.21
C ALA A 541 19.68 -11.41 -28.06
N ASN A 542 20.22 -12.49 -27.50
CA ASN A 542 20.43 -13.76 -28.19
C ASN A 542 19.30 -14.78 -27.92
N GLY A 543 18.18 -14.34 -27.33
CA GLY A 543 17.01 -15.16 -27.12
C GLY A 543 17.23 -16.32 -26.14
N THR A 544 16.59 -17.46 -26.40
CA THR A 544 16.78 -18.68 -25.59
C THR A 544 18.09 -19.38 -25.96
N ILE A 545 18.67 -20.12 -25.02
CA ILE A 545 19.89 -20.90 -25.25
C ILE A 545 19.76 -21.87 -26.43
N LEU A 546 18.56 -22.39 -26.70
CA LEU A 546 18.31 -23.31 -27.81
C LEU A 546 18.48 -22.62 -29.16
N ILE A 547 17.91 -21.42 -29.29
CA ILE A 547 18.04 -20.58 -30.50
C ILE A 547 19.52 -20.19 -30.69
N HIS A 548 20.16 -19.70 -29.62
CA HIS A 548 21.56 -19.30 -29.65
C HIS A 548 22.50 -20.45 -30.05
N LEU A 549 22.29 -21.65 -29.51
CA LEU A 549 23.10 -22.83 -29.88
C LEU A 549 22.83 -23.29 -31.31
N GLU A 550 21.59 -23.18 -31.81
CA GLU A 550 21.30 -23.47 -33.21
C GLU A 550 22.05 -22.52 -34.15
N GLU A 551 22.02 -21.21 -33.86
CA GLU A 551 22.70 -20.17 -34.65
C GLU A 551 24.22 -20.27 -34.61
N THR A 552 24.80 -20.66 -33.47
CA THR A 552 26.25 -20.85 -33.31
C THR A 552 26.73 -22.24 -33.75
N GLY A 553 25.83 -23.11 -34.22
CA GLY A 553 26.18 -24.48 -34.65
C GLY A 553 26.56 -25.42 -33.50
N GLY A 554 26.11 -25.12 -32.28
CA GLY A 554 26.38 -25.88 -31.07
C GLY A 554 27.81 -25.74 -30.57
N GLN A 555 28.44 -24.59 -30.82
CA GLN A 555 29.73 -24.27 -30.20
C GLN A 555 29.55 -24.01 -28.70
N ASP A 556 30.56 -24.37 -27.91
CA ASP A 556 30.65 -24.05 -26.48
C ASP A 556 29.50 -24.56 -25.57
N VAL A 557 28.78 -25.62 -25.98
CA VAL A 557 27.72 -26.24 -25.15
C VAL A 557 28.21 -26.57 -23.74
N ASP A 558 29.43 -27.09 -23.60
CA ASP A 558 30.02 -27.42 -22.30
C ASP A 558 30.23 -26.18 -21.41
N LEU A 559 30.61 -25.04 -22.02
CA LEU A 559 30.75 -23.77 -21.31
C LEU A 559 29.37 -23.25 -20.86
N ARG A 560 28.36 -23.31 -21.73
CA ARG A 560 26.99 -22.88 -21.37
C ARG A 560 26.37 -23.76 -20.29
N LEU A 561 26.65 -25.06 -20.31
CA LEU A 561 26.26 -25.97 -19.23
C LEU A 561 27.00 -25.67 -17.92
N PHE A 562 28.28 -25.30 -18.00
CA PHE A 562 29.04 -24.89 -16.82
C PHE A 562 28.46 -23.62 -16.19
N GLU A 563 28.18 -22.58 -16.99
CA GLU A 563 27.52 -21.37 -16.49
C GLU A 563 26.12 -21.65 -15.95
N THR A 564 25.33 -22.50 -16.62
CA THR A 564 24.00 -22.92 -16.15
C THR A 564 24.10 -23.64 -14.80
N SER A 565 25.12 -24.49 -14.61
CA SER A 565 25.33 -25.17 -13.33
C SER A 565 25.63 -24.19 -12.18
N GLN A 566 26.42 -23.14 -12.47
CA GLN A 566 26.72 -22.07 -11.50
C GLN A 566 25.47 -21.23 -11.21
N GLY A 567 24.74 -20.85 -12.26
CA GLY A 567 23.48 -20.11 -12.16
C GLY A 567 22.41 -20.86 -11.36
N LEU A 568 22.38 -22.20 -11.38
CA LEU A 568 21.46 -23.00 -10.58
C LEU A 568 21.97 -23.26 -9.16
N ALA A 569 23.28 -23.40 -8.97
CA ALA A 569 23.88 -23.56 -7.63
C ALA A 569 23.66 -22.32 -6.75
N TYR A 570 23.61 -21.12 -7.34
CA TYR A 570 23.40 -19.89 -6.60
C TYR A 570 22.03 -19.80 -5.91
N PRO A 571 20.86 -19.95 -6.58
CA PRO A 571 19.57 -20.02 -5.91
C PRO A 571 19.50 -21.12 -4.84
N HIS A 572 20.10 -22.29 -5.08
CA HIS A 572 20.18 -23.37 -4.08
C HIS A 572 20.92 -22.92 -2.82
N SER A 573 22.02 -22.16 -2.97
CA SER A 573 22.75 -21.58 -1.84
C SER A 573 21.93 -20.56 -1.04
N LYS A 574 20.92 -19.95 -1.67
CA LYS A 574 19.95 -19.03 -1.04
C LYS A 574 18.65 -19.75 -0.65
N CYS A 575 18.67 -21.08 -0.56
CA CYS A 575 17.53 -21.92 -0.18
C CYS A 575 16.29 -21.80 -1.09
N ILE A 576 16.48 -21.44 -2.36
CA ILE A 576 15.44 -21.27 -3.37
C ILE A 576 15.52 -22.40 -4.40
N VAL A 577 14.40 -23.09 -4.62
CA VAL A 577 14.23 -24.09 -5.67
C VAL A 577 13.72 -23.38 -6.92
N HIS A 578 14.36 -23.61 -8.07
CA HIS A 578 13.95 -23.03 -9.35
C HIS A 578 12.58 -23.55 -9.77
N GLY A 579 12.43 -24.88 -9.83
CA GLY A 579 11.15 -25.55 -10.01
C GLY A 579 10.72 -25.79 -11.46
N ASP A 580 11.27 -25.09 -12.44
CA ASP A 580 10.94 -25.27 -13.87
C ASP A 580 12.16 -25.09 -14.81
N LEU A 581 13.27 -25.74 -14.50
CA LEU A 581 14.50 -25.58 -15.30
C LEU A 581 14.41 -26.37 -16.63
N ARG A 582 14.57 -25.66 -17.75
CA ARG A 582 14.53 -26.19 -19.12
C ARG A 582 15.19 -25.20 -20.08
N GLY A 583 15.61 -25.64 -21.26
CA GLY A 583 16.30 -24.80 -22.25
C GLY A 583 15.52 -23.53 -22.63
N SER A 584 14.19 -23.58 -22.73
CA SER A 584 13.38 -22.39 -23.02
C SER A 584 13.41 -21.31 -21.93
N ASN A 585 13.82 -21.67 -20.70
CA ASN A 585 13.89 -20.78 -19.55
C ASN A 585 15.33 -20.32 -19.27
N ILE A 586 16.28 -20.69 -20.13
CA ILE A 586 17.66 -20.20 -20.09
C ILE A 586 17.82 -19.23 -21.26
N LEU A 587 18.08 -17.97 -20.95
CA LEU A 587 18.26 -16.90 -21.93
C LEU A 587 19.74 -16.60 -22.12
N VAL A 588 20.07 -15.88 -23.19
CA VAL A 588 21.45 -15.51 -23.52
C VAL A 588 21.57 -14.00 -23.72
N ASP A 589 22.47 -13.38 -22.96
CA ASP A 589 22.75 -11.95 -23.04
C ASP A 589 23.50 -11.57 -24.33
N ALA A 590 23.77 -10.27 -24.53
CA ALA A 590 24.44 -9.77 -25.73
C ALA A 590 25.89 -10.27 -25.88
N ASP A 591 26.56 -10.61 -24.78
CA ASP A 591 27.95 -11.10 -24.74
C ASP A 591 28.02 -12.62 -24.91
N GLY A 592 26.87 -13.30 -24.99
CA GLY A 592 26.75 -14.73 -25.18
C GLY A 592 26.75 -15.54 -23.88
N HIS A 593 26.65 -14.89 -22.71
CA HIS A 593 26.54 -15.58 -21.42
C HIS A 593 25.10 -15.99 -21.11
N VAL A 594 24.94 -17.09 -20.39
CA VAL A 594 23.60 -17.59 -20.03
C VAL A 594 23.03 -16.84 -18.82
N CYS A 595 21.71 -16.66 -18.81
CA CYS A 595 20.97 -16.18 -17.67
C CYS A 595 19.74 -17.08 -17.45
N ILE A 596 19.67 -17.75 -16.29
CA ILE A 596 18.49 -18.55 -15.92
C ILE A 596 17.32 -17.61 -15.58
N GLY A 597 16.18 -17.79 -16.24
CA GLY A 597 14.95 -17.01 -16.07
C GLY A 597 13.71 -17.86 -15.80
N ASP A 598 12.53 -17.23 -15.86
CA ASP A 598 11.21 -17.79 -15.50
C ASP A 598 11.17 -18.48 -14.12
N LEU A 599 11.37 -17.68 -13.07
CA LEU A 599 11.17 -18.08 -11.66
C LEU A 599 9.67 -18.16 -11.28
N GLY A 600 8.78 -18.29 -12.27
CA GLY A 600 7.33 -18.41 -12.09
C GLY A 600 6.92 -19.57 -11.19
N LEU A 601 7.76 -20.60 -11.03
CA LEU A 601 7.47 -21.74 -10.17
C LEU A 601 8.41 -21.87 -8.97
N SER A 602 9.24 -20.86 -8.70
CA SER A 602 10.23 -20.92 -7.63
C SER A 602 9.60 -20.88 -6.24
N VAL A 603 10.12 -21.71 -5.35
CA VAL A 603 9.61 -21.90 -3.99
C VAL A 603 10.76 -22.01 -3.00
N PHE A 604 10.49 -21.68 -1.73
CA PHE A 604 11.36 -22.08 -0.63
C PHE A 604 11.30 -23.60 -0.45
N SER A 605 12.44 -24.23 -0.13
CA SER A 605 12.56 -25.69 -0.04
C SER A 605 11.59 -26.35 0.96
N ASP A 606 11.20 -25.66 2.04
CA ASP A 606 10.58 -26.31 3.21
C ASP A 606 9.09 -26.01 3.43
N VAL A 607 8.46 -25.12 2.63
CA VAL A 607 7.17 -24.49 3.05
C VAL A 607 6.03 -24.60 2.04
N THR A 608 6.28 -24.78 0.74
CA THR A 608 5.22 -24.58 -0.27
C THR A 608 4.75 -25.89 -0.90
N ILE A 609 3.51 -26.31 -0.57
CA ILE A 609 2.80 -27.38 -1.28
C ILE A 609 2.48 -26.87 -2.69
N SER A 610 3.00 -27.54 -3.72
CA SER A 610 2.72 -27.16 -5.09
C SER A 610 1.25 -27.48 -5.41
N THR A 611 0.48 -26.49 -5.85
CA THR A 611 -0.90 -26.75 -6.31
C THR A 611 -0.85 -27.55 -7.61
N TYR A 612 -1.66 -28.61 -7.68
CA TYR A 612 -1.79 -29.50 -8.86
C TYR A 612 -2.07 -28.77 -10.19
N SER A 613 -2.39 -27.47 -10.16
CA SER A 613 -2.61 -26.63 -11.34
C SER A 613 -1.34 -26.19 -12.08
N ALA A 614 -0.13 -26.51 -11.61
CA ALA A 614 1.14 -26.14 -12.27
C ALA A 614 1.57 -27.07 -13.42
N HIS A 615 0.67 -27.88 -13.97
CA HIS A 615 0.93 -28.68 -15.18
C HIS A 615 0.80 -27.78 -16.42
N ARG A 616 1.77 -26.90 -16.67
CA ARG A 616 1.89 -26.29 -18.01
C ARG A 616 2.15 -27.43 -19.00
N ALA A 617 1.29 -27.56 -20.01
CA ALA A 617 1.53 -28.44 -21.14
C ALA A 617 2.92 -28.11 -21.72
N GLY A 618 3.86 -29.05 -21.62
CA GLY A 618 5.23 -28.87 -22.11
C GLY A 618 6.36 -28.93 -21.07
N ALA A 619 6.14 -28.85 -19.75
CA ALA A 619 7.22 -28.99 -18.76
C ALA A 619 7.41 -30.44 -18.24
N VAL A 620 6.45 -31.31 -18.50
CA VAL A 620 6.34 -32.69 -17.95
C VAL A 620 7.59 -33.54 -18.21
N ARG A 621 8.29 -33.32 -19.33
CA ARG A 621 9.47 -34.10 -19.75
C ARG A 621 10.72 -33.82 -18.93
N TRP A 622 10.84 -32.63 -18.34
CA TRP A 622 11.97 -32.24 -17.49
C TRP A 622 11.72 -32.57 -16.01
N MET A 623 10.47 -32.83 -15.64
CA MET A 623 10.06 -33.06 -14.26
C MET A 623 10.53 -34.40 -13.70
N ALA A 624 11.04 -34.35 -12.46
CA ALA A 624 11.45 -35.51 -11.70
C ALA A 624 10.28 -36.46 -11.37
N PRO A 625 10.52 -37.79 -11.30
CA PRO A 625 9.46 -38.78 -11.15
C PRO A 625 8.66 -38.62 -9.83
N GLU A 626 9.29 -38.15 -8.76
CA GLU A 626 8.63 -37.89 -7.47
C GLU A 626 7.62 -36.74 -7.53
N LEU A 627 7.71 -35.85 -8.52
CA LEU A 627 6.75 -34.77 -8.71
C LEU A 627 5.47 -35.23 -9.39
N HIS A 628 5.57 -36.27 -10.24
CA HIS A 628 4.45 -36.86 -10.96
C HIS A 628 3.64 -37.83 -10.10
N HIS A 629 4.30 -38.60 -9.24
CA HIS A 629 3.64 -39.56 -8.36
C HIS A 629 4.24 -39.59 -6.94
N PRO A 630 4.01 -38.54 -6.12
CA PRO A 630 4.68 -38.36 -4.84
C PRO A 630 4.59 -39.57 -3.90
N THR A 631 3.42 -40.20 -3.83
CA THR A 631 3.17 -41.35 -2.95
C THR A 631 3.98 -42.59 -3.29
N ARG A 632 4.41 -42.76 -4.56
CA ARG A 632 5.27 -43.88 -4.99
C ARG A 632 6.71 -43.70 -4.51
N PHE A 633 7.09 -42.48 -4.18
CA PHE A 633 8.40 -42.10 -3.66
C PHE A 633 8.35 -41.73 -2.16
N GLY A 634 7.31 -42.19 -1.44
CA GLY A 634 7.18 -41.97 0.00
C GLY A 634 6.83 -40.53 0.40
N LEU A 635 6.38 -39.69 -0.53
CA LEU A 635 5.98 -38.31 -0.26
C LEU A 635 4.45 -38.19 -0.11
N LYS A 636 4.01 -37.33 0.81
CA LYS A 636 2.58 -37.07 1.05
C LYS A 636 1.94 -36.19 -0.03
N TYR A 637 2.72 -35.30 -0.63
CA TYR A 637 2.29 -34.32 -1.63
C TYR A 637 3.43 -34.00 -2.61
N SER A 638 3.09 -33.42 -3.77
CA SER A 638 4.09 -32.98 -4.75
C SER A 638 4.79 -31.73 -4.23
N GLN A 639 6.12 -31.79 -4.16
CA GLN A 639 6.97 -30.73 -3.63
C GLN A 639 8.23 -30.61 -4.48
N ARG A 640 8.45 -29.42 -5.04
CA ARG A 640 9.69 -29.07 -5.74
C ARG A 640 10.83 -29.03 -4.72
N THR A 641 11.96 -29.63 -5.06
CA THR A 641 13.15 -29.72 -4.20
C THR A 641 14.42 -29.43 -4.99
N PHE A 642 15.54 -29.17 -4.31
CA PHE A 642 16.85 -29.04 -4.96
C PHE A 642 17.18 -30.29 -5.80
N ALA A 643 16.84 -31.49 -5.30
CA ALA A 643 17.02 -32.74 -6.03
C ALA A 643 16.17 -32.82 -7.32
N SER A 644 15.00 -32.18 -7.35
CA SER A 644 14.19 -32.11 -8.57
C SER A 644 14.73 -31.11 -9.61
N ASP A 645 15.39 -30.04 -9.16
CA ASP A 645 16.12 -29.14 -10.06
C ASP A 645 17.36 -29.82 -10.64
N VAL A 646 18.10 -30.57 -9.84
CA VAL A 646 19.27 -31.37 -10.29
C VAL A 646 18.85 -32.38 -11.36
N TYR A 647 17.69 -33.02 -11.18
CA TYR A 647 17.11 -33.91 -12.17
C TYR A 647 16.76 -33.16 -13.48
N SER A 648 16.17 -31.96 -13.36
CA SER A 648 15.84 -31.12 -14.52
C SER A 648 17.12 -30.67 -15.26
N PHE A 649 18.19 -30.38 -14.52
CA PHE A 649 19.51 -30.03 -15.08
C PHE A 649 20.10 -31.17 -15.93
N ALA A 650 19.97 -32.43 -15.51
CA ALA A 650 20.38 -33.57 -16.35
C ALA A 650 19.67 -33.59 -17.71
N TYR A 651 18.37 -33.25 -17.73
CA TYR A 651 17.64 -33.16 -18.99
C TYR A 651 17.99 -31.94 -19.83
N VAL A 652 18.32 -30.81 -19.20
CA VAL A 652 18.91 -29.65 -19.90
C VAL A 652 20.24 -30.05 -20.56
N CYS A 653 21.10 -30.83 -19.91
CA CYS A 653 22.32 -31.34 -20.56
C CYS A 653 22.05 -32.09 -21.86
N VAL A 654 21.04 -32.97 -21.87
CA VAL A 654 20.65 -33.72 -23.08
C VAL A 654 20.00 -32.80 -24.11
N GLU A 655 19.13 -31.90 -23.68
CA GLU A 655 18.41 -30.95 -24.53
C GLU A 655 19.37 -30.05 -25.31
N LEU A 656 20.35 -29.44 -24.64
CA LEU A 656 21.32 -28.52 -25.26
C LEU A 656 22.23 -29.22 -26.28
N TYR A 657 22.56 -30.49 -26.06
CA TYR A 657 23.37 -31.28 -27.00
C TYR A 657 22.58 -31.79 -28.21
N THR A 658 21.27 -31.95 -28.07
CA THR A 658 20.41 -32.52 -29.12
C THR A 658 19.59 -31.46 -29.86
N GLY A 659 19.43 -30.26 -29.28
CA GLY A 659 18.51 -29.22 -29.74
C GLY A 659 17.04 -29.64 -29.67
N ARG A 660 16.71 -30.70 -28.92
CA ARG A 660 15.37 -31.31 -28.87
C ARG A 660 14.95 -31.57 -27.43
N PRO A 661 13.64 -31.57 -27.13
CA PRO A 661 13.16 -31.94 -25.82
C PRO A 661 13.60 -33.38 -25.45
N PRO A 662 13.76 -33.69 -24.15
CA PRO A 662 13.99 -35.07 -23.70
C PRO A 662 12.91 -36.00 -24.24
N PHE A 663 13.33 -37.19 -24.69
CA PHE A 663 12.45 -38.14 -25.40
C PHE A 663 11.77 -37.54 -26.64
N GLY A 664 12.46 -36.67 -27.39
CA GLY A 664 11.91 -35.98 -28.56
C GLY A 664 11.46 -36.89 -29.71
N ASP A 665 11.75 -38.19 -29.64
CA ASP A 665 11.23 -39.25 -30.51
C ASP A 665 9.80 -39.70 -30.14
N GLU A 666 9.39 -39.50 -28.89
CA GLU A 666 8.06 -39.86 -28.39
C GLU A 666 7.13 -38.63 -28.39
N PRO A 667 6.09 -38.59 -29.24
CA PRO A 667 5.18 -37.45 -29.31
C PRO A 667 4.19 -37.38 -28.14
N ILE A 668 3.95 -38.48 -27.41
CA ILE A 668 2.91 -38.54 -26.36
C ILE A 668 3.55 -38.36 -24.98
N ASP A 669 3.27 -37.23 -24.32
CA ASP A 669 3.81 -36.92 -22.98
C ASP A 669 3.45 -37.98 -21.92
N ALA A 670 2.25 -38.59 -22.01
CA ALA A 670 1.85 -39.67 -21.12
C ALA A 670 2.70 -40.94 -21.27
N ALA A 671 3.18 -41.23 -22.50
CA ALA A 671 4.08 -42.34 -22.75
C ALA A 671 5.48 -42.04 -22.17
N VAL A 672 5.98 -40.82 -22.35
CA VAL A 672 7.23 -40.36 -21.72
C VAL A 672 7.14 -40.47 -20.19
N LEU A 673 6.02 -40.05 -19.60
CA LEU A 673 5.80 -40.18 -18.16
C LEU A 673 5.91 -41.64 -17.71
N SER A 674 5.26 -42.58 -18.40
CA SER A 674 5.37 -44.02 -18.07
C SER A 674 6.82 -44.48 -18.08
N ARG A 675 7.57 -44.15 -19.15
CA ARG A 675 8.98 -44.53 -19.31
C ARG A 675 9.86 -43.96 -18.19
N VAL A 676 9.67 -42.68 -17.84
CA VAL A 676 10.36 -42.02 -16.72
C VAL A 676 10.06 -42.71 -15.39
N MET A 677 8.78 -43.08 -15.16
CA MET A 677 8.34 -43.79 -13.96
C MET A 677 8.88 -45.23 -13.87
N ASP A 678 9.20 -45.84 -15.01
CA ASP A 678 9.82 -47.17 -15.12
C ASP A 678 11.36 -47.13 -15.08
N GLY A 679 11.95 -45.93 -14.93
CA GLY A 679 13.39 -45.74 -14.83
C GLY A 679 14.11 -45.63 -16.17
N GLU A 680 13.39 -45.61 -17.29
CA GLU A 680 13.99 -45.36 -18.60
C GLU A 680 14.53 -43.92 -18.70
N ARG A 681 15.57 -43.73 -19.51
CA ARG A 681 16.25 -42.46 -19.75
C ARG A 681 16.62 -42.29 -21.22
N PRO A 682 16.77 -41.04 -21.72
CA PRO A 682 17.31 -40.74 -23.05
C PRO A 682 18.68 -41.39 -23.28
N THR A 683 18.99 -41.66 -24.55
CA THR A 683 20.31 -42.13 -24.95
C THR A 683 21.33 -41.00 -24.94
N ARG A 684 22.60 -41.35 -24.73
CA ARG A 684 23.70 -40.40 -24.73
C ARG A 684 23.84 -39.68 -26.08
N PRO A 685 23.85 -38.34 -26.12
CA PRO A 685 24.13 -37.61 -27.35
C PRO A 685 25.53 -37.92 -27.89
N PRO A 686 25.73 -38.14 -29.20
CA PRO A 686 27.02 -38.59 -29.76
C PRO A 686 28.21 -37.66 -29.48
N LYS A 687 27.96 -36.35 -29.37
CA LYS A 687 29.00 -35.34 -29.11
C LYS A 687 29.33 -35.16 -27.62
N MET A 688 28.50 -35.70 -26.72
CA MET A 688 28.69 -35.51 -25.27
C MET A 688 29.81 -36.40 -24.77
N ARG A 689 30.75 -35.84 -24.01
CA ARG A 689 31.94 -36.53 -23.48
C ARG A 689 31.61 -37.45 -22.29
N ASP A 690 32.47 -38.45 -22.03
CA ASP A 690 32.21 -39.49 -21.01
C ASP A 690 32.03 -38.87 -19.62
N TRP A 691 32.92 -37.94 -19.27
CA TRP A 691 32.89 -37.28 -17.96
C TRP A 691 31.57 -36.52 -17.72
N LEU A 692 31.03 -35.85 -18.75
CA LEU A 692 29.78 -35.10 -18.62
C LEU A 692 28.59 -36.05 -18.58
N TRP A 693 28.62 -37.12 -19.36
CA TRP A 693 27.59 -38.14 -19.33
C TRP A 693 27.49 -38.81 -17.95
N SER A 694 28.62 -39.12 -17.30
CA SER A 694 28.61 -39.65 -15.93
C SER A 694 27.96 -38.68 -14.93
N ILE A 695 28.14 -37.37 -15.10
CA ILE A 695 27.45 -36.36 -14.26
C ILE A 695 25.95 -36.35 -14.54
N VAL A 696 25.53 -36.41 -15.81
CA VAL A 696 24.11 -36.52 -16.20
C VAL A 696 23.47 -37.76 -15.55
N GLU A 697 24.16 -38.89 -15.58
CA GLU A 697 23.69 -40.14 -15.00
C GLU A 697 23.46 -40.07 -13.48
N MET A 698 24.32 -39.35 -12.78
CA MET A 698 24.14 -39.08 -11.35
C MET A 698 22.97 -38.12 -11.07
N CYS A 699 22.85 -37.07 -11.87
CA CYS A 699 21.86 -36.01 -11.67
C CYS A 699 20.41 -36.50 -11.85
N TRP A 700 20.14 -37.46 -12.75
CA TRP A 700 18.79 -38.00 -12.98
C TRP A 700 18.49 -39.34 -12.27
N ASN A 701 19.21 -39.66 -11.20
CA ASN A 701 18.98 -40.89 -10.44
C ASN A 701 17.51 -41.01 -10.04
N GLN A 702 16.96 -42.21 -10.13
CA GLN A 702 15.56 -42.47 -9.75
C GLN A 702 15.32 -42.09 -8.29
N GLU A 703 16.28 -42.41 -7.41
CA GLU A 703 16.25 -42.04 -6.01
C GLU A 703 16.76 -40.61 -5.81
N ARG A 704 15.88 -39.72 -5.34
CA ARG A 704 16.20 -38.30 -5.14
C ARG A 704 17.37 -38.07 -4.18
N ALA A 705 17.55 -38.95 -3.19
CA ALA A 705 18.59 -38.82 -2.17
C ALA A 705 19.99 -39.15 -2.71
N GLU A 706 20.06 -39.89 -3.82
CA GLU A 706 21.32 -40.27 -4.48
C GLU A 706 21.78 -39.21 -5.50
N ARG A 707 20.96 -38.18 -5.75
CA ARG A 707 21.32 -37.09 -6.66
C ARG A 707 22.29 -36.14 -5.96
N PRO A 708 23.37 -35.68 -6.64
CA PRO A 708 24.32 -34.74 -6.04
C PRO A 708 23.68 -33.37 -5.80
N ILE A 709 24.23 -32.61 -4.86
CA ILE A 709 23.91 -31.18 -4.69
C ILE A 709 24.57 -30.36 -5.82
N MET A 710 23.97 -29.23 -6.19
CA MET A 710 24.45 -28.45 -7.34
C MET A 710 25.86 -27.88 -7.16
N SER A 711 26.29 -27.55 -5.94
CA SER A 711 27.68 -27.14 -5.69
C SER A 711 28.69 -28.24 -6.08
N ARG A 712 28.36 -29.51 -5.80
CA ARG A 712 29.16 -30.65 -6.22
C ARG A 712 29.12 -30.84 -7.74
N VAL A 713 27.97 -30.60 -8.37
CA VAL A 713 27.84 -30.64 -9.84
C VAL A 713 28.76 -29.59 -10.49
N VAL A 714 28.78 -28.36 -9.98
CA VAL A 714 29.67 -27.29 -10.47
C VAL A 714 31.14 -27.73 -10.42
N GLU A 715 31.62 -28.29 -9.30
CA GLU A 715 32.99 -28.78 -9.16
C GLU A 715 33.33 -29.88 -10.19
N MET A 716 32.41 -30.80 -10.42
CA MET A 716 32.59 -31.89 -11.38
C MET A 716 32.62 -31.38 -12.82
N VAL A 717 31.74 -30.42 -13.16
CA VAL A 717 31.70 -29.83 -14.51
C VAL A 717 32.93 -28.98 -14.78
N GLN A 718 33.39 -28.18 -13.80
CA GLN A 718 34.61 -27.40 -13.91
C GLN A 718 35.82 -28.27 -14.22
N SER A 719 35.95 -29.40 -13.53
CA SER A 719 37.06 -30.34 -13.72
C SER A 719 37.14 -30.90 -15.15
N GLY A 720 36.00 -31.00 -15.85
CA GLY A 720 35.90 -31.47 -17.24
C GLY A 720 35.93 -30.39 -18.32
N CYS A 721 35.77 -29.12 -17.95
CA CYS A 721 35.69 -27.96 -18.83
C CYS A 721 36.80 -26.92 -18.55
N PRO A 722 38.06 -27.19 -18.96
CA PRO A 722 39.18 -26.27 -18.75
C PRO A 722 39.01 -25.02 -19.62
N GLY A 723 38.57 -23.91 -19.02
CA GLY A 723 38.34 -22.63 -19.71
C GLY A 723 37.27 -21.75 -19.07
N GLY A 724 36.39 -22.34 -18.24
CA GLY A 724 35.42 -21.57 -17.46
C GLY A 724 36.02 -21.05 -16.15
N GLU A 725 35.89 -19.75 -15.89
CA GLU A 725 36.18 -19.17 -14.58
C GLU A 725 35.02 -19.44 -13.62
N LEU A 726 35.34 -19.82 -12.37
CA LEU A 726 34.35 -19.88 -11.32
C LEU A 726 33.94 -18.46 -10.92
N VAL A 727 32.64 -18.22 -10.91
CA VAL A 727 32.05 -17.04 -10.29
C VAL A 727 31.71 -17.40 -8.85
N PRO A 728 32.26 -16.68 -7.85
CA PRO A 728 31.89 -16.89 -6.45
C PRO A 728 30.39 -16.69 -6.25
N LEU A 729 29.80 -17.50 -5.36
CA LEU A 729 28.37 -17.44 -5.06
C LEU A 729 27.95 -16.12 -4.40
N ASP A 730 28.86 -15.26 -3.95
CA ASP A 730 28.53 -13.98 -3.28
C ASP A 730 28.82 -12.73 -4.13
N VAL A 731 29.02 -12.87 -5.46
CA VAL A 731 29.25 -11.70 -6.33
C VAL A 731 27.93 -10.97 -6.59
N ASP A 732 27.81 -9.74 -6.07
CA ASP A 732 26.71 -8.83 -6.39
C ASP A 732 26.87 -8.35 -7.86
N ALA A 733 25.91 -8.67 -8.72
CA ALA A 733 25.95 -8.45 -10.17
C ALA A 733 25.95 -6.97 -10.61
N SER A 734 26.05 -6.02 -9.68
CA SER A 734 26.06 -4.57 -9.93
C SER A 734 27.24 -4.02 -10.75
N ALA A 735 28.15 -4.89 -11.20
CA ALA A 735 29.36 -4.54 -11.95
C ALA A 735 29.38 -5.02 -13.42
N ARG A 736 28.25 -5.49 -13.97
CA ARG A 736 28.10 -5.77 -15.42
C ARG A 736 26.94 -5.00 -16.01
#